data_AF-A0A1E3K4Q7-F1
#
_entry.id   AF-A0A1E3K4Q7-F1
#
_cell.length_a   1.000
_cell.length_b   1.000
_cell.length_c   1.000
_cell.angle_alpha   90.00
_cell.angle_beta   90.00
_cell.angle_gamma   90.00
#
_symmetry.space_group_name_H-M   'P 1'
#
loop_
_entity.id
_entity.type
_entity.pdbx_description
1 polymer ?
#
loop_
_entity_poly.entity_id
_entity_poly.type
_entity_poly.pdbx_seq_one_letter_code
_entity_poly.pdbx_strand_id
1 'polypeptide(L)'
;MSNLGTVKHIPKEVRYNFLNMAAPASYVAGLGRGASGFTTRSDIGPARAGPSAEVISEAQARRGEEEIPDPDAMQDPDDERNLFAGTVYEADDEEADRVWDSVDARMDARRKARRRVSAAAWKIQANGVCREAAEAEMAAQERARNPKLQTQFADLKRTLSSLNDTDWDAIPEAGNLTGKRRKHNLRLEENQNGKSYNVSDTVITDAINKKQTVGEVDDAADGTETDLVSIGNARDRVLSLQLDQATKDASNGSSTSIDPRGYMTALNSQVVQTDAQIGDIKQARQLLQNLIQSNPKHAPGWIAAASLEVHAKKMVAARKIIAEGCEKCPKNEDVWFHAAELNTPENAKVILGRAIQHVPLSVKIWLKAAELEADVSSRKRVLRKALEFVPNSVRLWKETVNLEDDPEDARILLTRAVEVIPTSVELWLTLARLETPANAKSVLNSARKKIPTSHEIWIAAGRLAEQSPAAVAKEVKMEDDEAARAAETQARQKLATQVDALMKNAVNSLRKNQVLLSREQWLQEAETCEQDGSPLTAQAIVKATIAQDVEEEDRMDVWLEDAERASKGCFYEVARACYVKVLEEYGDEPFVWRRAAEFEKAHGSPDSVQDILARGYTANPHAEVLWLMAAKEKWLSGDVQGAQAILASAFEQNEDSESIFLAAAKIAAESSEFAAAEQILEKARGQADTERVWMKGAVLARQLGKTEEALRILEEAIQKFGKFDKLHMIRGQIYESATPPNIFAARKAFEDGRKSCPKSIPLWVLGARLEEKSGATIRARGLMEKARLANPKNDELWLESVGIEERAGGQAQAKNLLARGKFLFSLHFSSG
;
A
#
# COMPACT_ATOMS: atom_id res chain seq x y z
N MET A 1 -33.11 -16.93 47.42
CA MET A 1 -33.82 -18.10 47.99
C MET A 1 -33.37 -19.29 47.17
N SER A 2 -32.83 -20.39 47.66
CA SER A 2 -32.63 -20.96 48.99
C SER A 2 -31.77 -22.22 48.76
N ASN A 3 -30.85 -22.53 49.67
CA ASN A 3 -30.07 -23.77 49.75
C ASN A 3 -30.90 -25.03 49.48
N LEU A 4 -30.30 -26.04 48.83
CA LEU A 4 -30.54 -27.50 48.93
C LEU A 4 -29.56 -28.15 47.91
N GLY A 5 -28.48 -28.83 48.26
CA GLY A 5 -28.35 -29.99 49.14
C GLY A 5 -27.64 -31.08 48.32
N THR A 6 -26.35 -31.32 48.58
CA THR A 6 -25.53 -32.30 47.88
C THR A 6 -25.99 -33.73 48.21
N VAL A 7 -26.56 -34.45 47.24
CA VAL A 7 -26.92 -35.87 47.39
C VAL A 7 -25.68 -36.72 47.14
N LYS A 8 -25.26 -37.46 48.17
CA LYS A 8 -24.13 -38.42 48.14
C LYS A 8 -24.35 -39.49 47.07
N HIS A 9 -23.32 -39.79 46.27
CA HIS A 9 -23.37 -40.81 45.22
C HIS A 9 -23.46 -42.22 45.83
N ILE A 10 -24.51 -42.98 45.51
CA ILE A 10 -24.68 -44.39 45.89
C ILE A 10 -23.92 -45.26 44.86
N PRO A 11 -23.17 -46.32 45.25
CA PRO A 11 -22.46 -47.22 44.34
C PRO A 11 -23.37 -47.92 43.32
N LYS A 12 -22.89 -48.14 42.08
CA LYS A 12 -23.67 -48.73 40.97
C LYS A 12 -24.24 -50.12 41.25
N GLU A 13 -23.59 -50.92 42.08
CA GLU A 13 -24.03 -52.27 42.44
C GLU A 13 -25.36 -52.29 43.18
N VAL A 14 -25.64 -51.27 43.99
CA VAL A 14 -26.93 -51.13 44.71
C VAL A 14 -28.03 -50.61 43.79
N ARG A 15 -27.67 -49.95 42.68
CA ARG A 15 -28.59 -49.23 41.78
C ARG A 15 -29.49 -50.15 40.96
N TYR A 16 -29.05 -51.38 40.66
CA TYR A 16 -29.80 -52.33 39.83
C TYR A 16 -30.41 -53.50 40.62
N ASN A 17 -30.24 -53.53 41.94
CA ASN A 17 -30.76 -54.62 42.77
C ASN A 17 -32.30 -54.77 42.69
N PHE A 18 -33.03 -53.72 42.32
CA PHE A 18 -34.49 -53.77 42.18
C PHE A 18 -34.97 -54.61 40.97
N LEU A 19 -34.14 -54.85 39.95
CA LEU A 19 -34.49 -55.71 38.79
C LEU A 19 -34.52 -57.20 39.14
N ASN A 20 -33.76 -57.61 40.16
CA ASN A 20 -33.69 -59.00 40.61
C ASN A 20 -34.66 -59.31 41.76
N MET A 21 -35.43 -58.32 42.21
CA MET A 21 -36.46 -58.49 43.23
C MET A 21 -37.84 -58.59 42.56
N ALA A 22 -38.69 -59.52 43.02
CA ALA A 22 -40.08 -59.57 42.58
C ALA A 22 -40.85 -58.33 43.06
N ALA A 23 -41.77 -57.83 42.23
CA ALA A 23 -42.58 -56.66 42.56
C ALA A 23 -43.41 -56.90 43.85
N PRO A 24 -43.51 -55.92 44.78
CA PRO A 24 -44.31 -56.07 45.99
C PRO A 24 -45.79 -56.35 45.65
N ALA A 25 -46.36 -57.38 46.28
CA ALA A 25 -47.67 -57.95 45.89
C ALA A 25 -48.87 -56.98 45.96
N SER A 26 -48.75 -55.84 46.64
CA SER A 26 -49.80 -54.83 46.78
C SER A 26 -49.57 -53.57 45.93
N TYR A 27 -48.55 -53.53 45.07
CA TYR A 27 -48.26 -52.38 44.23
C TYR A 27 -48.97 -52.47 42.87
N VAL A 28 -49.81 -51.48 42.54
CA VAL A 28 -50.44 -51.31 41.22
C VAL A 28 -49.69 -50.25 40.43
N ALA A 29 -49.16 -50.59 39.26
CA ALA A 29 -48.43 -49.65 38.40
C ALA A 29 -49.34 -48.47 37.98
N GLY A 30 -48.80 -47.24 38.00
CA GLY A 30 -49.56 -46.00 37.77
C GLY A 30 -50.13 -45.41 39.07
N LEU A 31 -50.99 -46.16 39.78
CA LEU A 31 -51.62 -45.70 41.02
C LEU A 31 -50.63 -45.64 42.20
N GLY A 32 -49.77 -46.65 42.35
CA GLY A 32 -48.75 -46.71 43.40
C GLY A 32 -47.60 -45.70 43.22
N ARG A 33 -47.46 -45.11 42.01
CA ARG A 33 -46.54 -43.99 41.72
C ARG A 33 -47.19 -42.62 41.99
N GLY A 34 -48.50 -42.58 42.27
CA GLY A 34 -49.26 -41.34 42.42
C GLY A 34 -49.52 -40.61 41.09
N ALA A 35 -49.52 -41.30 39.95
CA ALA A 35 -49.77 -40.69 38.65
C ALA A 35 -51.28 -40.59 38.35
N SER A 36 -51.79 -39.39 38.11
CA SER A 36 -53.14 -39.13 37.59
C SER A 36 -53.09 -38.67 36.13
N GLY A 37 -54.04 -39.10 35.29
CA GLY A 37 -54.15 -38.67 33.90
C GLY A 37 -54.41 -37.16 33.75
N PHE A 38 -53.79 -36.53 32.76
CA PHE A 38 -53.87 -35.08 32.50
C PHE A 38 -55.09 -34.77 31.62
N THR A 39 -56.05 -33.99 32.12
CA THR A 39 -57.20 -33.50 31.32
C THR A 39 -56.76 -32.30 30.48
N THR A 40 -56.93 -32.39 29.16
CA THR A 40 -56.70 -31.26 28.24
C THR A 40 -58.02 -30.52 27.97
N ARG A 41 -57.92 -29.29 27.45
CA ARG A 41 -59.00 -28.27 27.38
C ARG A 41 -60.23 -28.65 26.53
N SER A 42 -60.25 -29.84 25.95
CA SER A 42 -61.31 -30.39 25.08
C SER A 42 -62.34 -31.23 25.85
N ASP A 43 -62.05 -31.66 27.08
CA ASP A 43 -62.94 -32.49 27.89
C ASP A 43 -64.01 -31.63 28.59
N ILE A 44 -65.15 -31.42 27.94
CA ILE A 44 -66.34 -30.78 28.52
C ILE A 44 -67.08 -31.82 29.36
N GLY A 45 -66.68 -31.94 30.62
CA GLY A 45 -67.30 -32.75 31.66
C GLY A 45 -66.67 -32.45 33.03
N PRO A 46 -67.32 -32.76 34.16
CA PRO A 46 -66.77 -32.45 35.48
C PRO A 46 -65.41 -33.10 35.66
N ALA A 47 -64.40 -32.33 36.11
CA ALA A 47 -63.07 -32.84 36.40
C ALA A 47 -63.20 -34.08 37.29
N ARG A 48 -62.84 -35.24 36.73
CA ARG A 48 -63.01 -36.54 37.38
C ARG A 48 -62.14 -36.55 38.64
N ALA A 49 -62.76 -36.36 39.80
CA ALA A 49 -62.14 -36.72 41.07
C ALA A 49 -61.71 -38.20 40.98
N GLY A 50 -60.54 -38.52 41.54
CA GLY A 50 -59.94 -39.85 41.44
C GLY A 50 -60.94 -41.00 41.67
N PRO A 51 -60.74 -42.15 41.02
CA PRO A 51 -61.74 -43.23 40.96
C PRO A 51 -62.18 -43.69 42.35
N SER A 52 -63.48 -43.88 42.55
CA SER A 52 -64.07 -44.41 43.78
C SER A 52 -63.58 -45.84 44.05
N ALA A 53 -63.60 -46.26 45.32
CA ALA A 53 -63.08 -47.57 45.76
C ALA A 53 -63.69 -48.78 45.02
N GLU A 54 -64.90 -48.64 44.50
CA GLU A 54 -65.58 -49.68 43.71
C GLU A 54 -64.93 -49.88 42.33
N VAL A 55 -64.56 -48.80 41.64
CA VAL A 55 -63.85 -48.85 40.35
C VAL A 55 -62.44 -49.42 40.51
N ILE A 56 -61.81 -49.20 41.67
CA ILE A 56 -60.51 -49.80 42.03
C ILE A 56 -60.64 -51.33 42.23
N SER A 57 -61.76 -51.79 42.82
CA SER A 57 -62.03 -53.22 43.00
C SER A 57 -62.37 -53.93 41.67
N GLU A 58 -63.08 -53.26 40.77
CA GLU A 58 -63.49 -53.78 39.47
C GLU A 58 -62.29 -53.86 38.49
N ALA A 59 -61.36 -52.91 38.57
CA ALA A 59 -60.08 -52.95 37.87
C ALA A 59 -59.12 -54.01 38.43
N GLN A 60 -59.19 -54.35 39.72
CA GLN A 60 -58.46 -55.49 40.31
C GLN A 60 -59.03 -56.85 39.87
N ALA A 61 -60.30 -56.92 39.46
CA ALA A 61 -60.96 -58.14 39.03
C ALA A 61 -60.73 -58.48 37.53
N ARG A 62 -60.49 -57.50 36.66
CA ARG A 62 -60.14 -57.70 35.23
C ARG A 62 -58.68 -58.10 35.00
N ARG A 63 -58.20 -59.02 35.81
CA ARG A 63 -56.85 -59.61 35.76
C ARG A 63 -56.70 -60.48 34.50
N GLY A 64 -55.82 -60.08 33.58
CA GLY A 64 -55.01 -61.05 32.82
C GLY A 64 -55.21 -61.20 31.31
N GLU A 65 -55.34 -60.12 30.53
CA GLU A 65 -55.03 -60.20 29.09
C GLU A 65 -54.04 -59.09 28.69
N GLU A 66 -52.89 -59.52 28.18
CA GLU A 66 -51.84 -58.65 27.64
C GLU A 66 -52.27 -58.07 26.29
N GLU A 67 -51.91 -56.80 26.13
CA GLU A 67 -52.21 -55.90 25.03
C GLU A 67 -51.52 -56.38 23.75
N ILE A 68 -52.26 -57.08 22.88
CA ILE A 68 -51.84 -57.33 21.49
C ILE A 68 -52.05 -56.02 20.71
N PRO A 69 -51.01 -55.47 20.05
CA PRO A 69 -51.17 -54.29 19.21
C PRO A 69 -52.26 -54.49 18.17
N ASP A 70 -53.28 -53.65 18.21
CA ASP A 70 -54.48 -53.72 17.38
C ASP A 70 -54.13 -53.56 15.88
N PRO A 71 -54.24 -54.62 15.06
CA PRO A 71 -53.99 -54.55 13.63
C PRO A 71 -55.10 -53.81 12.86
N ASP A 72 -56.19 -53.42 13.52
CA ASP A 72 -57.33 -52.73 12.91
C ASP A 72 -57.26 -51.19 13.01
N ALA A 73 -56.15 -50.63 13.51
CA ALA A 73 -55.92 -49.18 13.60
C ALA A 73 -55.90 -48.42 12.24
N MET A 74 -55.98 -49.14 11.12
CA MET A 74 -56.06 -48.58 9.76
C MET A 74 -57.30 -49.05 8.98
N GLN A 75 -58.30 -49.63 9.64
CA GLN A 75 -59.63 -49.81 9.06
C GLN A 75 -60.46 -48.52 9.15
N ASP A 76 -61.28 -48.29 8.13
CA ASP A 76 -62.18 -47.14 8.03
C ASP A 76 -63.22 -47.21 9.17
N PRO A 77 -63.35 -46.19 10.05
CA PRO A 77 -64.21 -46.25 11.22
C PRO A 77 -65.70 -46.54 10.93
N ASP A 78 -66.13 -46.34 9.68
CA ASP A 78 -67.52 -46.54 9.25
C ASP A 78 -67.80 -47.93 8.62
N ASP A 79 -66.79 -48.79 8.38
CA ASP A 79 -66.96 -50.16 7.81
C ASP A 79 -66.98 -51.21 8.93
N GLU A 80 -67.95 -51.07 9.82
CA GLU A 80 -68.19 -51.90 10.99
C GLU A 80 -68.73 -53.30 10.60
N ARG A 81 -67.84 -54.29 10.46
CA ARG A 81 -68.21 -55.72 10.29
C ARG A 81 -68.33 -56.43 11.66
N ASN A 82 -69.21 -57.42 11.76
CA ASN A 82 -69.47 -58.27 12.94
C ASN A 82 -70.32 -57.71 14.11
N LEU A 83 -71.02 -56.57 13.98
CA LEU A 83 -71.90 -56.11 15.09
C LEU A 83 -73.05 -57.07 15.43
N PHE A 84 -73.56 -57.80 14.45
CA PHE A 84 -74.68 -58.73 14.64
C PHE A 84 -74.23 -60.17 14.95
N ALA A 85 -72.92 -60.44 14.95
CA ALA A 85 -72.39 -61.78 15.27
C ALA A 85 -72.49 -62.14 16.77
N GLY A 86 -72.75 -61.15 17.63
CA GLY A 86 -72.88 -61.33 19.09
C GLY A 86 -74.31 -61.56 19.59
N THR A 87 -75.32 -61.48 18.73
CA THR A 87 -76.73 -61.76 19.09
C THR A 87 -77.09 -63.22 18.79
N VAL A 88 -78.12 -63.76 19.47
CA VAL A 88 -78.57 -65.15 19.26
C VAL A 88 -79.00 -65.31 17.79
N TYR A 89 -78.37 -66.24 17.07
CA TYR A 89 -78.64 -66.56 15.67
C TYR A 89 -79.52 -67.82 15.62
N GLU A 90 -80.76 -67.68 15.16
CA GLU A 90 -81.76 -68.75 15.12
C GLU A 90 -81.84 -69.39 13.73
N ALA A 91 -82.55 -70.52 13.60
CA ALA A 91 -82.68 -71.22 12.31
C ALA A 91 -83.36 -70.35 11.24
N ASP A 92 -84.21 -69.43 11.69
CA ASP A 92 -84.90 -68.38 10.96
C ASP A 92 -83.90 -67.44 10.27
N ASP A 93 -82.85 -67.05 10.99
CA ASP A 93 -81.79 -66.17 10.50
C ASP A 93 -80.93 -66.89 9.46
N GLU A 94 -80.65 -68.18 9.66
CA GLU A 94 -79.93 -69.00 8.67
C GLU A 94 -80.72 -69.20 7.37
N GLU A 95 -82.04 -69.31 7.45
CA GLU A 95 -82.91 -69.32 6.27
C GLU A 95 -82.97 -67.95 5.60
N ALA A 96 -83.06 -66.87 6.39
CA ALA A 96 -83.05 -65.51 5.87
C ALA A 96 -81.73 -65.18 5.16
N ASP A 97 -80.58 -65.51 5.76
CA ASP A 97 -79.26 -65.30 5.17
C ASP A 97 -79.09 -66.16 3.91
N ARG A 98 -79.54 -67.42 3.90
CA ARG A 98 -79.56 -68.22 2.65
C ARG A 98 -80.39 -67.58 1.56
N VAL A 99 -81.53 -66.97 1.89
CA VAL A 99 -82.36 -66.24 0.93
C VAL A 99 -81.63 -64.98 0.47
N TRP A 100 -81.04 -64.19 1.36
CA TRP A 100 -80.29 -62.98 1.01
C TRP A 100 -79.03 -63.30 0.20
N ASP A 101 -78.27 -64.33 0.55
CA ASP A 101 -77.16 -64.87 -0.25
C ASP A 101 -77.64 -65.31 -1.63
N SER A 102 -78.82 -65.92 -1.74
CA SER A 102 -79.40 -66.27 -3.04
C SER A 102 -79.82 -65.02 -3.85
N VAL A 103 -80.29 -63.96 -3.17
CA VAL A 103 -80.62 -62.67 -3.77
C VAL A 103 -79.35 -61.96 -4.22
N ASP A 104 -78.30 -61.93 -3.41
CA ASP A 104 -77.00 -61.37 -3.75
C ASP A 104 -76.34 -62.16 -4.87
N ALA A 105 -76.37 -63.48 -4.84
CA ALA A 105 -75.93 -64.32 -5.95
C ALA A 105 -76.73 -64.04 -7.24
N ARG A 106 -78.02 -63.70 -7.15
CA ARG A 106 -78.88 -63.33 -8.29
C ARG A 106 -78.64 -61.90 -8.78
N MET A 107 -78.38 -60.95 -7.87
CA MET A 107 -77.99 -59.58 -8.19
C MET A 107 -76.62 -59.53 -8.84
N ASP A 108 -75.69 -60.32 -8.31
CA ASP A 108 -74.40 -60.57 -8.92
C ASP A 108 -74.52 -61.33 -10.23
N ALA A 109 -75.48 -62.24 -10.43
CA ALA A 109 -75.67 -62.88 -11.74
C ALA A 109 -75.98 -61.87 -12.87
N ARG A 110 -76.68 -60.76 -12.57
CA ARG A 110 -76.90 -59.64 -13.51
C ARG A 110 -75.62 -58.81 -13.76
N ARG A 111 -74.77 -58.60 -12.74
CA ARG A 111 -73.44 -57.98 -12.90
C ARG A 111 -72.42 -58.90 -13.57
N LYS A 112 -72.52 -60.21 -13.34
CA LYS A 112 -71.70 -61.30 -13.89
C LYS A 112 -72.01 -61.51 -15.37
N ALA A 113 -73.25 -61.26 -15.83
CA ALA A 113 -73.59 -61.22 -17.26
C ALA A 113 -72.93 -60.03 -18.00
N ARG A 114 -72.85 -58.84 -17.38
CA ARG A 114 -72.11 -57.69 -17.94
C ARG A 114 -70.58 -57.87 -17.88
N ARG A 115 -70.03 -58.47 -16.80
CA ARG A 115 -68.62 -58.90 -16.75
C ARG A 115 -68.30 -60.01 -17.75
N ARG A 116 -69.23 -60.92 -18.05
CA ARG A 116 -69.09 -61.95 -19.10
C ARG A 116 -68.98 -61.35 -20.49
N VAL A 117 -69.67 -60.23 -20.79
CA VAL A 117 -69.53 -59.52 -22.07
C VAL A 117 -68.18 -58.78 -22.18
N SER A 118 -67.72 -58.16 -21.09
CA SER A 118 -66.39 -57.52 -21.01
C SER A 118 -65.22 -58.53 -21.04
N ALA A 119 -65.40 -59.73 -20.48
CA ALA A 119 -64.39 -60.81 -20.47
C ALA A 119 -64.50 -61.75 -21.69
N ALA A 120 -65.63 -61.78 -22.41
CA ALA A 120 -65.76 -62.52 -23.66
C ALA A 120 -65.03 -61.85 -24.83
N ALA A 121 -64.78 -60.54 -24.77
CA ALA A 121 -63.98 -59.81 -25.77
C ALA A 121 -62.52 -60.28 -25.85
N TRP A 122 -61.97 -60.87 -24.78
CA TRP A 122 -60.64 -61.51 -24.78
C TRP A 122 -60.64 -62.91 -25.43
N LYS A 123 -61.81 -63.56 -25.51
CA LYS A 123 -61.93 -65.01 -25.76
C LYS A 123 -61.76 -65.44 -27.22
N ILE A 124 -61.29 -64.57 -28.11
CA ILE A 124 -61.08 -64.87 -29.54
C ILE A 124 -59.66 -65.40 -29.83
N GLN A 125 -58.75 -65.41 -28.85
CA GLN A 125 -57.37 -65.88 -29.06
C GLN A 125 -56.96 -66.84 -27.94
N ALA A 126 -56.63 -68.08 -28.32
CA ALA A 126 -56.19 -69.21 -27.49
C ALA A 126 -57.28 -70.15 -26.93
N ASN A 127 -57.18 -71.40 -27.37
CA ASN A 127 -58.05 -72.55 -27.13
C ASN A 127 -58.29 -72.85 -25.64
N GLY A 128 -59.48 -73.37 -25.33
CA GLY A 128 -60.03 -73.46 -23.98
C GLY A 128 -59.24 -74.31 -22.98
N VAL A 129 -58.99 -73.71 -21.82
CA VAL A 129 -58.59 -74.35 -20.55
C VAL A 129 -59.31 -73.64 -19.39
N CYS A 130 -59.67 -74.40 -18.34
CA CYS A 130 -60.50 -74.00 -17.20
C CYS A 130 -59.88 -72.90 -16.30
N ARG A 131 -60.76 -72.07 -15.70
CA ARG A 131 -60.44 -70.85 -14.93
C ARG A 131 -59.59 -71.04 -13.66
N GLU A 132 -59.70 -72.18 -12.94
CA GLU A 132 -58.95 -72.40 -11.68
C GLU A 132 -57.47 -72.77 -11.90
N ALA A 133 -57.14 -73.42 -13.01
CA ALA A 133 -55.76 -73.78 -13.33
C ALA A 133 -54.89 -72.54 -13.63
N ALA A 134 -55.46 -71.54 -14.31
CA ALA A 134 -54.77 -70.31 -14.65
C ALA A 134 -54.47 -69.42 -13.41
N GLU A 135 -55.36 -69.40 -12.42
CA GLU A 135 -55.14 -68.65 -11.16
C GLU A 135 -54.10 -69.36 -10.26
N ALA A 136 -54.10 -70.70 -10.21
CA ALA A 136 -53.09 -71.47 -9.47
C ALA A 136 -51.68 -71.38 -10.10
N GLU A 137 -51.57 -71.41 -11.44
CA GLU A 137 -50.30 -71.22 -12.14
C GLU A 137 -49.72 -69.82 -11.93
N MET A 138 -50.57 -68.77 -11.92
CA MET A 138 -50.13 -67.40 -11.62
C MET A 138 -49.60 -67.26 -10.19
N ALA A 139 -50.29 -67.84 -9.19
CA ALA A 139 -49.82 -67.82 -7.80
C ALA A 139 -48.56 -68.71 -7.57
N ALA A 140 -48.36 -69.76 -8.38
CA ALA A 140 -47.14 -70.54 -8.36
C ALA A 140 -45.96 -69.78 -9.00
N GLN A 141 -46.20 -69.08 -10.12
CA GLN A 141 -45.20 -68.20 -10.74
C GLN A 141 -44.82 -67.02 -9.85
N GLU A 142 -45.77 -66.46 -9.10
CA GLU A 142 -45.48 -65.36 -8.17
C GLU A 142 -44.68 -65.84 -6.95
N ARG A 143 -44.95 -67.05 -6.42
CA ARG A 143 -44.13 -67.67 -5.37
C ARG A 143 -42.75 -68.11 -5.87
N ALA A 144 -42.63 -68.52 -7.13
CA ALA A 144 -41.34 -68.83 -7.75
C ALA A 144 -40.52 -67.56 -8.01
N ARG A 145 -41.19 -66.45 -8.36
CA ARG A 145 -40.55 -65.15 -8.61
C ARG A 145 -40.12 -64.44 -7.33
N ASN A 146 -40.94 -64.50 -6.28
CA ASN A 146 -40.68 -63.87 -4.97
C ASN A 146 -40.94 -64.85 -3.81
N PRO A 147 -40.06 -65.83 -3.56
CA PRO A 147 -40.18 -66.67 -2.37
C PRO A 147 -39.97 -65.85 -1.09
N LYS A 148 -40.73 -66.11 -0.01
CA LYS A 148 -40.52 -65.44 1.28
C LYS A 148 -39.12 -65.73 1.82
N LEU A 149 -38.50 -64.80 2.55
CA LEU A 149 -37.14 -64.94 3.11
C LEU A 149 -36.94 -66.26 3.87
N GLN A 150 -37.93 -66.66 4.66
CA GLN A 150 -37.90 -67.90 5.44
C GLN A 150 -37.80 -69.15 4.54
N THR A 151 -38.45 -69.13 3.37
CA THR A 151 -38.38 -70.18 2.34
C THR A 151 -37.07 -70.15 1.56
N GLN A 152 -36.45 -68.98 1.38
CA GLN A 152 -35.14 -68.84 0.73
C GLN A 152 -34.01 -69.43 1.58
N PHE A 153 -34.11 -69.34 2.92
CA PHE A 153 -33.13 -69.90 3.86
C PHE A 153 -33.56 -71.23 4.48
N ALA A 154 -34.64 -71.86 3.99
CA ALA A 154 -35.17 -73.09 4.58
C ALA A 154 -34.20 -74.27 4.40
N ASP A 155 -33.51 -74.32 3.26
CA ASP A 155 -32.45 -75.28 2.97
C ASP A 155 -31.21 -75.03 3.86
N LEU A 156 -30.77 -73.78 4.00
CA LEU A 156 -29.64 -73.39 4.83
C LEU A 156 -29.90 -73.66 6.31
N LYS A 157 -31.10 -73.34 6.80
CA LYS A 157 -31.54 -73.68 8.16
C LYS A 157 -31.59 -75.19 8.38
N ARG A 158 -31.96 -75.98 7.37
CA ARG A 158 -31.89 -77.44 7.43
C ARG A 158 -30.44 -77.93 7.46
N THR A 159 -29.52 -77.32 6.71
CA THR A 159 -28.09 -77.66 6.79
C THR A 159 -27.45 -77.27 8.13
N LEU A 160 -27.91 -76.20 8.80
CA LEU A 160 -27.42 -75.83 10.14
C LEU A 160 -27.70 -76.88 11.22
N SER A 161 -28.68 -77.77 11.01
CA SER A 161 -28.92 -78.91 11.91
C SER A 161 -27.80 -79.97 11.89
N SER A 162 -26.87 -79.89 10.94
CA SER A 162 -25.69 -80.77 10.90
C SER A 162 -24.53 -80.32 11.80
N LEU A 163 -24.58 -79.10 12.34
CA LEU A 163 -23.59 -78.60 13.30
C LEU A 163 -23.89 -79.12 14.70
N ASN A 164 -22.86 -79.60 15.40
CA ASN A 164 -22.98 -80.09 16.77
C ASN A 164 -23.04 -78.94 17.77
N ASP A 165 -23.64 -79.18 18.94
CA ASP A 165 -23.74 -78.17 20.01
C ASP A 165 -22.37 -77.64 20.45
N THR A 166 -21.31 -78.44 20.35
CA THR A 166 -19.93 -77.99 20.65
C THR A 166 -19.44 -76.90 19.71
N ASP A 167 -19.89 -76.91 18.45
CA ASP A 167 -19.53 -75.88 17.47
C ASP A 167 -20.37 -74.61 17.69
N TRP A 168 -21.57 -74.75 18.24
CA TRP A 168 -22.39 -73.61 18.68
C TRP A 168 -21.80 -72.91 19.91
N ASP A 169 -21.29 -73.68 20.88
CA ASP A 169 -20.61 -73.13 22.06
C ASP A 169 -19.25 -72.49 21.71
N ALA A 170 -18.63 -72.91 20.60
CA ALA A 170 -17.34 -72.40 20.14
C ALA A 170 -17.44 -71.15 19.24
N ILE A 171 -18.63 -70.56 19.04
CA ILE A 171 -18.79 -69.32 18.28
C ILE A 171 -18.05 -68.20 19.00
N PRO A 172 -17.05 -67.55 18.38
CA PRO A 172 -16.31 -66.46 19.04
C PRO A 172 -17.22 -65.26 19.28
N GLU A 173 -17.20 -64.72 20.50
CA GLU A 173 -17.85 -63.44 20.77
C GLU A 173 -17.24 -62.32 19.90
N ALA A 174 -18.06 -61.34 19.50
CA ALA A 174 -17.67 -60.28 18.58
C ALA A 174 -16.51 -59.42 19.15
N GLY A 175 -15.28 -59.80 18.81
CA GLY A 175 -14.07 -59.05 19.11
C GLY A 175 -13.99 -57.77 18.29
N ASN A 176 -13.53 -56.67 18.90
CA ASN A 176 -13.41 -55.35 18.26
C ASN A 176 -12.30 -55.30 17.19
N LEU A 177 -12.52 -55.90 16.02
CA LEU A 177 -11.58 -55.92 14.89
C LEU A 177 -11.35 -54.55 14.21
N THR A 178 -12.17 -53.53 14.53
CA THR A 178 -12.11 -52.20 13.89
C THR A 178 -11.52 -51.09 14.78
N GLY A 179 -11.03 -51.39 16.00
CA GLY A 179 -10.29 -50.45 16.85
C GLY A 179 -11.06 -49.21 17.36
N LYS A 180 -12.36 -49.10 17.10
CA LYS A 180 -13.16 -47.88 17.35
C LYS A 180 -13.22 -47.43 18.83
N ARG A 181 -12.99 -48.31 19.81
CA ARG A 181 -12.96 -47.94 21.24
C ARG A 181 -11.71 -47.15 21.69
N ARG A 182 -10.60 -47.15 20.93
CA ARG A 182 -9.38 -46.39 21.31
C ARG A 182 -9.51 -44.86 21.08
N LYS A 183 -10.52 -44.41 20.32
CA LYS A 183 -10.75 -42.99 19.99
C LYS A 183 -11.59 -42.22 21.02
N HIS A 184 -12.28 -42.89 21.95
CA HIS A 184 -13.16 -42.22 22.93
C HIS A 184 -12.39 -41.74 24.19
N ASN A 185 -11.25 -41.07 24.00
CA ASN A 185 -10.49 -40.44 25.08
C ASN A 185 -10.97 -38.98 25.20
N LEU A 186 -12.02 -38.77 26.00
CA LEU A 186 -12.78 -37.51 26.14
C LEU A 186 -11.90 -36.26 26.39
N ARG A 187 -10.73 -36.45 27.01
CA ARG A 187 -9.79 -35.38 27.38
C ARG A 187 -8.93 -34.85 26.22
N LEU A 188 -8.82 -35.60 25.12
CA LEU A 188 -8.08 -35.16 23.92
C LEU A 188 -8.97 -34.34 22.97
N GLU A 189 -10.26 -34.67 22.90
CA GLU A 189 -11.26 -33.94 22.09
C GLU A 189 -11.55 -32.56 22.68
N GLU A 190 -11.58 -32.42 24.00
CA GLU A 190 -11.82 -31.13 24.67
C GLU A 190 -10.67 -30.11 24.42
N ASN A 191 -9.42 -30.59 24.33
CA ASN A 191 -8.26 -29.74 24.01
C ASN A 191 -8.15 -29.39 22.51
N GLN A 192 -8.71 -30.19 21.60
CA GLN A 192 -8.74 -29.88 20.17
C GLN A 192 -9.93 -28.99 19.78
N ASN A 193 -11.09 -29.16 20.42
CA ASN A 193 -12.31 -28.43 20.05
C ASN A 193 -12.48 -27.09 20.79
N GLY A 194 -11.63 -26.77 21.77
CA GLY A 194 -11.70 -25.51 22.52
C GLY A 194 -11.10 -24.28 21.81
N LYS A 195 -10.37 -24.46 20.70
CA LYS A 195 -9.78 -23.35 19.92
C LYS A 195 -9.96 -23.59 18.41
N SER A 196 -10.92 -22.90 17.81
CA SER A 196 -11.05 -22.78 16.36
C SER A 196 -10.29 -21.56 15.85
N TYR A 197 -9.47 -21.74 14.82
CA TYR A 197 -8.92 -20.65 14.02
C TYR A 197 -9.76 -20.51 12.75
N ASN A 198 -9.95 -19.28 12.26
CA ASN A 198 -10.56 -19.09 10.94
C ASN A 198 -9.65 -19.72 9.89
N VAL A 199 -10.23 -20.59 9.06
CA VAL A 199 -9.52 -21.22 7.95
C VAL A 199 -9.09 -20.11 6.98
N SER A 200 -7.80 -20.06 6.63
CA SER A 200 -7.32 -19.10 5.63
C SER A 200 -7.90 -19.45 4.26
N ASP A 201 -8.30 -18.44 3.50
CA ASP A 201 -8.94 -18.61 2.18
C ASP A 201 -8.12 -19.48 1.21
N THR A 202 -6.80 -19.57 1.42
CA THR A 202 -5.88 -20.45 0.68
C THR A 202 -6.18 -21.95 0.83
N VAL A 203 -6.76 -22.39 1.94
CA VAL A 203 -7.11 -23.80 2.18
C VAL A 203 -8.49 -24.12 1.59
N ILE A 204 -9.38 -23.12 1.58
CA ILE A 204 -10.70 -23.24 0.94
C ILE A 204 -10.53 -23.31 -0.58
N THR A 205 -9.63 -22.51 -1.16
CA THR A 205 -9.32 -22.57 -2.60
C THR A 205 -8.70 -23.91 -3.00
N ASP A 206 -7.79 -24.46 -2.19
CA ASP A 206 -7.16 -25.76 -2.48
C ASP A 206 -8.14 -26.94 -2.33
N ALA A 207 -9.08 -26.88 -1.37
CA ALA A 207 -10.14 -27.87 -1.20
C ALA A 207 -11.17 -27.85 -2.33
N ILE A 208 -11.48 -26.67 -2.88
CA ILE A 208 -12.35 -26.53 -4.06
C ILE A 208 -11.66 -27.13 -5.30
N ASN A 209 -10.37 -26.85 -5.50
CA ASN A 209 -9.60 -27.44 -6.60
C ASN A 209 -9.51 -28.96 -6.55
N LYS A 210 -9.40 -29.54 -5.34
CA LYS A 210 -9.32 -30.99 -5.13
C LYS A 210 -10.63 -31.73 -5.35
N LYS A 211 -11.77 -31.05 -5.19
CA LYS A 211 -13.10 -31.64 -5.42
C LYS A 211 -13.49 -31.68 -6.90
N GLN A 212 -12.74 -31.00 -7.76
CA GLN A 212 -12.98 -30.94 -9.20
C GLN A 212 -12.23 -32.03 -9.99
N THR A 213 -11.35 -32.81 -9.36
CA THR A 213 -10.53 -33.83 -10.03
C THR A 213 -10.98 -35.27 -9.83
N VAL A 214 -12.10 -35.52 -9.13
CA VAL A 214 -12.59 -36.90 -8.89
C VAL A 214 -14.12 -36.96 -8.97
N GLY A 215 -14.63 -37.14 -10.19
CA GLY A 215 -15.90 -37.82 -10.48
C GLY A 215 -15.59 -38.65 -11.74
N GLU A 216 -15.65 -39.97 -11.72
CA GLU A 216 -16.84 -40.83 -11.77
C GLU A 216 -16.30 -42.26 -11.97
N VAL A 217 -16.68 -43.27 -11.17
CA VAL A 217 -16.94 -44.70 -11.55
C VAL A 217 -17.60 -45.42 -10.33
N ASP A 218 -18.62 -46.22 -10.66
CA ASP A 218 -19.64 -46.92 -9.87
C ASP A 218 -19.22 -47.95 -8.79
N ASP A 219 -20.20 -48.18 -7.90
CA ASP A 219 -20.33 -49.26 -6.91
C ASP A 219 -20.53 -50.67 -7.52
N ALA A 220 -19.78 -51.67 -7.03
CA ALA A 220 -20.27 -53.05 -6.81
C ALA A 220 -19.30 -53.89 -5.97
N ALA A 221 -19.86 -54.82 -5.19
CA ALA A 221 -19.25 -55.48 -4.04
C ALA A 221 -18.72 -56.92 -4.27
N ASP A 222 -17.64 -57.22 -3.54
CA ASP A 222 -17.20 -58.44 -2.82
C ASP A 222 -17.18 -59.86 -3.47
N GLY A 223 -16.04 -60.55 -3.29
CA GLY A 223 -15.84 -61.99 -3.62
C GLY A 223 -14.44 -62.30 -4.18
N THR A 224 -13.56 -62.93 -3.39
CA THR A 224 -12.19 -63.31 -3.76
C THR A 224 -12.12 -64.44 -4.80
N GLU A 225 -11.76 -64.13 -6.05
CA GLU A 225 -11.27 -65.10 -7.05
C GLU A 225 -10.07 -64.52 -7.85
N THR A 226 -9.17 -65.39 -8.30
CA THR A 226 -7.89 -65.09 -8.96
C THR A 226 -8.04 -64.21 -10.22
N ASP A 227 -7.25 -63.13 -10.28
CA ASP A 227 -7.35 -62.04 -11.25
C ASP A 227 -6.93 -62.41 -12.70
N LEU A 228 -7.90 -62.86 -13.50
CA LEU A 228 -7.77 -63.03 -14.96
C LEU A 228 -7.65 -61.70 -15.72
N VAL A 229 -8.00 -60.57 -15.09
CA VAL A 229 -7.86 -59.22 -15.67
C VAL A 229 -6.39 -58.83 -15.73
N SER A 230 -5.57 -59.25 -14.77
CA SER A 230 -4.10 -59.08 -14.85
C SER A 230 -3.46 -59.85 -16.02
N ILE A 231 -3.94 -61.07 -16.31
CA ILE A 231 -3.50 -61.89 -17.46
C ILE A 231 -4.02 -61.31 -18.78
N GLY A 232 -5.27 -60.84 -18.81
CA GLY A 232 -5.85 -60.12 -19.95
C GLY A 232 -5.07 -58.84 -20.28
N ASN A 233 -4.76 -58.03 -19.27
CA ASN A 233 -3.98 -56.81 -19.40
C ASN A 233 -2.53 -57.08 -19.84
N ALA A 234 -1.93 -58.20 -19.41
CA ALA A 234 -0.62 -58.61 -19.88
C ALA A 234 -0.64 -59.02 -21.36
N ARG A 235 -1.69 -59.73 -21.80
CA ARG A 235 -1.90 -60.09 -23.21
C ARG A 235 -2.20 -58.86 -24.07
N ASP A 236 -3.02 -57.93 -23.59
CA ASP A 236 -3.33 -56.68 -24.29
C ASP A 236 -2.11 -55.77 -24.44
N ARG A 237 -1.21 -55.75 -23.46
CA ARG A 237 0.09 -55.03 -23.59
C ARG A 237 1.03 -55.69 -24.59
N VAL A 238 1.01 -57.02 -24.69
CA VAL A 238 1.78 -57.74 -25.72
C VAL A 238 1.17 -57.52 -27.10
N LEU A 239 -0.16 -57.51 -27.21
CA LEU A 239 -0.89 -57.18 -28.43
C LEU A 239 -0.65 -55.73 -28.85
N SER A 240 -0.68 -54.77 -27.90
CA SER A 240 -0.39 -53.36 -28.17
C SER A 240 1.05 -53.15 -28.61
N LEU A 241 2.01 -53.90 -28.05
CA LEU A 241 3.40 -53.88 -28.50
C LEU A 241 3.56 -54.47 -29.91
N GLN A 242 2.81 -55.52 -30.25
CA GLN A 242 2.78 -56.09 -31.60
C GLN A 242 2.10 -55.16 -32.61
N LEU A 243 1.04 -54.46 -32.20
CA LEU A 243 0.37 -53.42 -32.98
C LEU A 243 1.25 -52.19 -33.15
N ASP A 244 2.00 -51.76 -32.13
CA ASP A 244 2.99 -50.67 -32.22
C ASP A 244 4.19 -51.03 -33.10
N GLN A 245 4.56 -52.32 -33.16
CA GLN A 245 5.53 -52.82 -34.13
C GLN A 245 4.97 -52.78 -35.55
N ALA A 246 3.71 -53.15 -35.75
CA ALA A 246 3.03 -53.12 -37.05
C ALA A 246 2.69 -51.68 -37.52
N THR A 247 2.42 -50.73 -36.61
CA THR A 247 2.12 -49.33 -36.96
C THR A 247 3.37 -48.53 -37.31
N LYS A 248 4.55 -48.91 -36.78
CA LYS A 248 5.84 -48.34 -37.22
C LYS A 248 6.16 -48.64 -38.68
N ASP A 249 5.73 -49.79 -39.20
CA ASP A 249 5.91 -50.15 -40.61
C ASP A 249 4.87 -49.49 -41.54
N ALA A 250 3.79 -48.92 -40.99
CA ALA A 250 2.68 -48.34 -41.74
C ALA A 250 2.57 -46.81 -41.65
N SER A 251 3.66 -46.09 -41.36
CA SER A 251 3.62 -44.64 -41.17
C SER A 251 3.67 -43.87 -42.49
N ASN A 252 2.51 -43.65 -43.11
CA ASN A 252 2.32 -42.54 -44.07
C ASN A 252 1.03 -41.76 -43.75
N GLY A 253 1.15 -40.77 -42.87
CA GLY A 253 0.51 -39.46 -43.05
C GLY A 253 -0.98 -39.26 -42.72
N SER A 254 -1.69 -40.19 -42.07
CA SER A 254 -3.15 -40.03 -41.83
C SER A 254 -3.59 -39.73 -40.38
N SER A 255 -2.68 -39.47 -39.44
CA SER A 255 -3.05 -39.07 -38.07
C SER A 255 -2.55 -37.66 -37.74
N THR A 256 -3.40 -36.64 -37.87
CA THR A 256 -3.10 -35.29 -37.37
C THR A 256 -3.62 -35.13 -35.94
N SER A 257 -2.77 -35.40 -34.95
CA SER A 257 -3.05 -35.05 -33.56
C SER A 257 -2.67 -33.58 -33.30
N ILE A 258 -3.67 -32.74 -32.99
CA ILE A 258 -3.43 -31.40 -32.44
C ILE A 258 -2.88 -31.58 -31.02
N ASP A 259 -1.83 -30.86 -30.64
CA ASP A 259 -1.30 -30.89 -29.28
C ASP A 259 -2.37 -30.38 -28.30
N PRO A 260 -2.97 -31.26 -27.47
CA PRO A 260 -4.03 -30.85 -26.56
C PRO A 260 -3.50 -29.85 -25.53
N ARG A 261 -2.20 -29.86 -25.22
CA ARG A 261 -1.61 -28.87 -24.32
C ARG A 261 -1.51 -27.51 -24.99
N GLY A 262 -1.00 -27.42 -26.22
CA GLY A 262 -0.97 -26.18 -26.99
C GLY A 262 -2.37 -25.58 -27.22
N TYR A 263 -3.37 -26.42 -27.53
CA TYR A 263 -4.75 -25.98 -27.73
C TYR A 263 -5.42 -25.54 -26.42
N MET A 264 -5.23 -26.28 -25.32
CA MET A 264 -5.71 -25.86 -24.00
C MET A 264 -4.98 -24.61 -23.48
N THR A 265 -3.71 -24.42 -23.83
CA THR A 265 -2.97 -23.20 -23.48
C THR A 265 -3.48 -21.98 -24.26
N ALA A 266 -3.84 -22.17 -25.53
CA ALA A 266 -4.48 -21.14 -26.35
C ALA A 266 -5.92 -20.82 -25.90
N LEU A 267 -6.68 -21.81 -25.42
CA LEU A 267 -7.99 -21.60 -24.83
C LEU A 267 -7.92 -20.93 -23.45
N ASN A 268 -6.94 -21.29 -22.63
CA ASN A 268 -6.71 -20.65 -21.34
C ASN A 268 -6.17 -19.23 -21.46
N SER A 269 -5.42 -18.91 -22.52
CA SER A 269 -4.98 -17.53 -22.80
C SER A 269 -6.12 -16.66 -23.34
N GLN A 270 -7.16 -17.26 -23.91
CA GLN A 270 -8.41 -16.58 -24.24
C GLN A 270 -9.27 -16.44 -22.98
N VAL A 271 -8.96 -15.46 -22.14
CA VAL A 271 -9.65 -15.16 -20.87
C VAL A 271 -11.18 -15.23 -21.03
N VAL A 272 -11.76 -16.32 -20.53
CA VAL A 272 -13.19 -16.48 -20.27
C VAL A 272 -13.43 -15.88 -18.89
N GLN A 273 -14.31 -14.88 -18.82
CA GLN A 273 -14.76 -14.34 -17.53
C GLN A 273 -15.49 -15.43 -16.76
N THR A 274 -15.27 -15.49 -15.43
CA THR A 274 -15.85 -16.48 -14.52
C THR A 274 -17.35 -16.67 -14.77
N ASP A 275 -17.85 -17.90 -14.81
CA ASP A 275 -19.27 -18.21 -15.09
C ASP A 275 -20.26 -17.49 -14.15
N ALA A 276 -19.82 -17.12 -12.92
CA ALA A 276 -20.59 -16.31 -11.99
C ALA A 276 -20.97 -14.92 -12.55
N GLN A 277 -20.11 -14.31 -13.37
CA GLN A 277 -20.36 -13.01 -14.01
C GLN A 277 -21.44 -13.10 -15.10
N ILE A 278 -21.68 -14.28 -15.68
CA ILE A 278 -22.66 -14.44 -16.78
C ILE A 278 -24.09 -14.27 -16.27
N GLY A 279 -24.39 -14.71 -15.03
CA GLY A 279 -25.68 -14.50 -14.38
C GLY A 279 -25.95 -13.02 -14.11
N ASP A 280 -24.99 -12.33 -13.52
CA ASP A 280 -25.07 -10.91 -13.20
C ASP A 280 -25.15 -10.04 -14.46
N ILE A 281 -24.42 -10.39 -15.54
CA ILE A 281 -24.52 -9.70 -16.84
C ILE A 281 -25.91 -9.87 -17.45
N LYS A 282 -26.59 -11.02 -17.26
CA LYS A 282 -27.97 -11.20 -17.74
C LYS A 282 -28.97 -10.36 -16.94
N GLN A 283 -28.82 -10.32 -15.61
CA GLN A 283 -29.67 -9.47 -14.75
C GLN A 283 -29.44 -7.98 -15.05
N ALA A 284 -28.18 -7.56 -15.17
CA ALA A 284 -27.80 -6.19 -15.56
C ALA A 284 -28.34 -5.84 -16.95
N ARG A 285 -28.30 -6.76 -17.92
CA ARG A 285 -28.89 -6.56 -19.25
C ARG A 285 -30.38 -6.31 -19.14
N GLN A 286 -31.11 -7.13 -18.37
CA GLN A 286 -32.55 -6.96 -18.17
C GLN A 286 -32.88 -5.62 -17.49
N LEU A 287 -32.13 -5.26 -16.44
CA LEU A 287 -32.31 -3.99 -15.73
C LEU A 287 -32.06 -2.79 -16.65
N LEU A 288 -30.98 -2.81 -17.44
CA LEU A 288 -30.66 -1.74 -18.37
C LEU A 288 -31.63 -1.70 -19.57
N GLN A 289 -32.15 -2.84 -20.02
CA GLN A 289 -33.21 -2.88 -21.03
C GLN A 289 -34.50 -2.23 -20.50
N ASN A 290 -34.89 -2.55 -19.26
CA ASN A 290 -36.03 -1.92 -18.60
C ASN A 290 -35.81 -0.41 -18.40
N LEU A 291 -34.58 0.01 -18.05
CA LEU A 291 -34.22 1.42 -17.92
C LEU A 291 -34.34 2.17 -19.26
N ILE A 292 -33.86 1.56 -20.34
CA ILE A 292 -33.93 2.10 -21.70
C ILE A 292 -35.38 2.20 -22.20
N GLN A 293 -36.20 1.18 -21.91
CA GLN A 293 -37.60 1.15 -22.32
C GLN A 293 -38.45 2.14 -21.53
N SER A 294 -38.22 2.24 -20.21
CA SER A 294 -38.92 3.20 -19.34
C SER A 294 -38.51 4.64 -19.64
N ASN A 295 -37.23 4.89 -19.91
CA ASN A 295 -36.70 6.23 -20.17
C ASN A 295 -35.90 6.29 -21.48
N PRO A 296 -36.56 6.37 -22.65
CA PRO A 296 -35.87 6.42 -23.94
C PRO A 296 -34.97 7.65 -24.13
N LYS A 297 -35.24 8.77 -23.42
CA LYS A 297 -34.48 10.02 -23.50
C LYS A 297 -33.27 10.07 -22.54
N HIS A 298 -33.04 9.01 -21.78
CA HIS A 298 -31.96 8.97 -20.80
C HIS A 298 -30.66 8.44 -21.41
N ALA A 299 -29.78 9.37 -21.82
CA ALA A 299 -28.50 9.07 -22.46
C ALA A 299 -27.56 8.13 -21.66
N PRO A 300 -27.32 8.32 -20.35
CA PRO A 300 -26.48 7.41 -19.57
C PRO A 300 -26.97 5.97 -19.56
N GLY A 301 -28.29 5.75 -19.63
CA GLY A 301 -28.86 4.40 -19.70
C GLY A 301 -28.47 3.64 -20.97
N TRP A 302 -28.47 4.33 -22.11
CA TRP A 302 -28.00 3.79 -23.39
C TRP A 302 -26.50 3.50 -23.38
N ILE A 303 -25.71 4.39 -22.78
CA ILE A 303 -24.25 4.23 -22.64
C ILE A 303 -23.92 3.04 -21.75
N ALA A 304 -24.58 2.91 -20.60
CA ALA A 304 -24.38 1.80 -19.67
C ALA A 304 -24.75 0.45 -20.31
N ALA A 305 -25.86 0.38 -21.05
CA ALA A 305 -26.28 -0.84 -21.73
C ALA A 305 -25.28 -1.28 -22.80
N ALA A 306 -24.77 -0.33 -23.59
CA ALA A 306 -23.76 -0.64 -24.58
C ALA A 306 -22.41 -1.00 -23.97
N SER A 307 -21.99 -0.31 -22.92
CA SER A 307 -20.76 -0.61 -22.18
C SER A 307 -20.82 -2.00 -21.54
N LEU A 308 -21.99 -2.43 -21.06
CA LEU A 308 -22.21 -3.79 -20.58
C LEU A 308 -22.00 -4.83 -21.68
N GLU A 309 -22.45 -4.57 -22.92
CA GLU A 309 -22.20 -5.47 -24.05
C GLU A 309 -20.75 -5.46 -24.52
N VAL A 310 -20.04 -4.32 -24.39
CA VAL A 310 -18.59 -4.25 -24.63
C VAL A 310 -17.84 -5.10 -23.62
N HIS A 311 -18.21 -5.01 -22.34
CA HIS A 311 -17.66 -5.86 -21.28
C HIS A 311 -17.96 -7.34 -21.52
N ALA A 312 -19.14 -7.65 -22.04
CA ALA A 312 -19.53 -8.99 -22.49
C ALA A 312 -18.91 -9.42 -23.84
N LYS A 313 -17.99 -8.61 -24.42
CA LYS A 313 -17.31 -8.80 -25.72
C LYS A 313 -18.26 -8.91 -26.93
N LYS A 314 -19.53 -8.51 -26.80
CA LYS A 314 -20.53 -8.50 -27.88
C LYS A 314 -20.54 -7.15 -28.59
N MET A 315 -19.44 -6.84 -29.28
CA MET A 315 -19.22 -5.53 -29.94
C MET A 315 -20.28 -5.17 -30.98
N VAL A 316 -20.85 -6.15 -31.69
CA VAL A 316 -21.92 -5.89 -32.68
C VAL A 316 -23.22 -5.48 -31.98
N ALA A 317 -23.56 -6.14 -30.86
CA ALA A 317 -24.76 -5.81 -30.08
C ALA A 317 -24.61 -4.44 -29.42
N ALA A 318 -23.43 -4.14 -28.85
CA ALA A 318 -23.12 -2.84 -28.29
C ALA A 318 -23.30 -1.71 -29.31
N ARG A 319 -22.76 -1.87 -30.53
CA ARG A 319 -22.90 -0.91 -31.63
C ARG A 319 -24.36 -0.67 -32.03
N LYS A 320 -25.18 -1.73 -32.07
CA LYS A 320 -26.61 -1.61 -32.37
C LYS A 320 -27.36 -0.84 -31.28
N ILE A 321 -27.10 -1.14 -30.01
CA ILE A 321 -27.73 -0.46 -28.87
C ILE A 321 -27.38 1.03 -28.85
N ILE A 322 -26.11 1.40 -29.09
CA ILE A 322 -25.74 2.82 -29.16
C ILE A 322 -26.37 3.49 -30.39
N ALA A 323 -26.44 2.84 -31.54
CA ALA A 323 -27.08 3.43 -32.73
C ALA A 323 -28.56 3.77 -32.45
N GLU A 324 -29.30 2.87 -31.79
CA GLU A 324 -30.67 3.14 -31.32
C GLU A 324 -30.71 4.26 -30.26
N GLY A 325 -29.69 4.33 -29.40
CA GLY A 325 -29.49 5.40 -28.43
C GLY A 325 -29.28 6.77 -29.10
N CYS A 326 -28.53 6.85 -30.19
CA CYS A 326 -28.29 8.09 -30.94
C CYS A 326 -29.57 8.62 -31.61
N GLU A 327 -30.41 7.73 -32.14
CA GLU A 327 -31.70 8.12 -32.74
C GLU A 327 -32.69 8.62 -31.69
N LYS A 328 -32.71 7.99 -30.51
CA LYS A 328 -33.63 8.34 -29.42
C LYS A 328 -33.15 9.54 -28.58
N CYS A 329 -31.85 9.74 -28.47
CA CYS A 329 -31.20 10.82 -27.73
C CYS A 329 -30.30 11.70 -28.64
N PRO A 330 -30.86 12.39 -29.65
CA PRO A 330 -30.04 13.14 -30.60
C PRO A 330 -29.37 14.38 -29.98
N LYS A 331 -29.92 14.92 -28.88
CA LYS A 331 -29.44 16.16 -28.24
C LYS A 331 -28.25 15.97 -27.30
N ASN A 332 -27.98 14.74 -26.86
CA ASN A 332 -26.94 14.50 -25.87
C ASN A 332 -25.61 14.16 -26.57
N GLU A 333 -24.56 14.89 -26.24
CA GLU A 333 -23.22 14.74 -26.81
C GLU A 333 -22.52 13.42 -26.44
N ASP A 334 -22.75 12.90 -25.24
CA ASP A 334 -21.99 11.76 -24.72
C ASP A 334 -22.37 10.44 -25.43
N VAL A 335 -23.62 10.30 -25.86
CA VAL A 335 -24.08 9.12 -26.62
C VAL A 335 -23.38 9.06 -27.98
N TRP A 336 -23.26 10.20 -28.66
CA TRP A 336 -22.55 10.31 -29.93
C TRP A 336 -21.05 10.07 -29.77
N PHE A 337 -20.46 10.52 -28.67
CA PHE A 337 -19.05 10.28 -28.36
C PHE A 337 -18.75 8.78 -28.18
N HIS A 338 -19.52 8.09 -27.32
CA HIS A 338 -19.39 6.65 -27.16
C HIS A 338 -19.73 5.87 -28.43
N ALA A 339 -20.65 6.36 -29.26
CA ALA A 339 -20.92 5.77 -30.57
C ALA A 339 -19.71 5.81 -31.50
N ALA A 340 -18.94 6.92 -31.47
CA ALA A 340 -17.73 7.07 -32.26
C ALA A 340 -16.61 6.14 -31.75
N GLU A 341 -16.48 5.95 -30.44
CA GLU A 341 -15.47 5.06 -29.84
C GLU A 341 -15.70 3.57 -30.13
N LEU A 342 -16.96 3.12 -30.14
CA LEU A 342 -17.26 1.70 -30.37
C LEU A 342 -17.17 1.26 -31.84
N ASN A 343 -17.10 2.21 -32.76
CA ASN A 343 -17.11 1.94 -34.20
C ASN A 343 -15.72 2.05 -34.80
N THR A 344 -15.56 1.49 -36.01
CA THR A 344 -14.33 1.66 -36.79
C THR A 344 -14.14 3.14 -37.15
N PRO A 345 -12.90 3.62 -37.34
CA PRO A 345 -12.62 5.05 -37.56
C PRO A 345 -13.38 5.63 -38.76
N GLU A 346 -13.58 4.86 -39.83
CA GLU A 346 -14.36 5.28 -41.00
C GLU A 346 -15.84 5.49 -40.69
N ASN A 347 -16.45 4.55 -39.96
CA ASN A 347 -17.85 4.67 -39.55
C ASN A 347 -18.04 5.74 -38.48
N ALA A 348 -17.05 5.93 -37.61
CA ALA A 348 -17.04 6.98 -36.61
C ALA A 348 -17.11 8.39 -37.25
N LYS A 349 -16.46 8.62 -38.40
CA LYS A 349 -16.59 9.89 -39.15
C LYS A 349 -18.03 10.15 -39.62
N VAL A 350 -18.71 9.13 -40.13
CA VAL A 350 -20.12 9.25 -40.55
C VAL A 350 -21.03 9.54 -39.35
N ILE A 351 -20.80 8.86 -38.23
CA ILE A 351 -21.55 9.04 -36.98
C ILE A 351 -21.34 10.45 -36.43
N LEU A 352 -20.10 10.94 -36.38
CA LEU A 352 -19.80 12.30 -35.94
C LEU A 352 -20.35 13.36 -36.91
N GLY A 353 -20.35 13.08 -38.22
CA GLY A 353 -21.00 13.93 -39.21
C GLY A 353 -22.50 14.08 -38.97
N ARG A 354 -23.20 13.00 -38.59
CA ARG A 354 -24.60 13.04 -38.14
C ARG A 354 -24.74 13.74 -36.79
N ALA A 355 -23.81 13.51 -35.86
CA ALA A 355 -23.81 14.15 -34.55
C ALA A 355 -23.73 15.67 -34.66
N ILE A 356 -22.88 16.20 -35.55
CA ILE A 356 -22.73 17.65 -35.81
C ILE A 356 -24.03 18.28 -36.31
N GLN A 357 -24.84 17.56 -37.10
CA GLN A 357 -26.14 18.06 -37.56
C GLN A 357 -27.13 18.25 -36.41
N HIS A 358 -27.08 17.38 -35.39
CA HIS A 358 -27.97 17.43 -34.23
C HIS A 358 -27.44 18.29 -33.08
N VAL A 359 -26.12 18.30 -32.87
CA VAL A 359 -25.43 19.00 -31.78
C VAL A 359 -24.22 19.78 -32.34
N PRO A 360 -24.44 20.87 -33.08
CA PRO A 360 -23.36 21.66 -33.66
C PRO A 360 -22.56 22.45 -32.60
N LEU A 361 -23.14 22.68 -31.42
CA LEU A 361 -22.54 23.49 -30.36
C LEU A 361 -21.57 22.71 -29.44
N SER A 362 -21.47 21.38 -29.58
CA SER A 362 -20.64 20.57 -28.69
C SER A 362 -19.18 20.55 -29.12
N VAL A 363 -18.32 21.10 -28.27
CA VAL A 363 -16.87 21.13 -28.44
C VAL A 363 -16.27 19.70 -28.47
N LYS A 364 -16.77 18.78 -27.63
CA LYS A 364 -16.23 17.42 -27.53
C LYS A 364 -16.35 16.64 -28.84
N ILE A 365 -17.48 16.79 -29.54
CA ILE A 365 -17.74 16.13 -30.83
C ILE A 365 -16.77 16.64 -31.89
N TRP A 366 -16.56 17.95 -31.96
CA TRP A 366 -15.65 18.57 -32.91
C TRP A 366 -14.19 18.16 -32.67
N LEU A 367 -13.75 18.10 -31.41
CA LEU A 367 -12.41 17.60 -31.05
C LEU A 367 -12.25 16.13 -31.44
N LYS A 368 -13.23 15.29 -31.13
CA LYS A 368 -13.17 13.88 -31.52
C LYS A 368 -13.15 13.69 -33.04
N ALA A 369 -13.89 14.51 -33.76
CA ALA A 369 -13.86 14.53 -35.22
C ALA A 369 -12.47 14.94 -35.75
N ALA A 370 -11.84 15.95 -35.13
CA ALA A 370 -10.49 16.38 -35.47
C ALA A 370 -9.43 15.28 -35.21
N GLU A 371 -9.52 14.56 -34.10
CA GLU A 371 -8.61 13.44 -33.77
C GLU A 371 -8.69 12.28 -34.76
N LEU A 372 -9.89 11.94 -35.25
CA LEU A 372 -10.12 10.83 -36.18
C LEU A 372 -9.67 11.13 -37.62
N GLU A 373 -9.36 12.39 -37.92
CA GLU A 373 -8.77 12.77 -39.19
C GLU A 373 -7.25 12.55 -39.16
N ALA A 374 -6.75 11.77 -40.12
CA ALA A 374 -5.33 11.47 -40.28
C ALA A 374 -4.57 12.65 -40.91
N ASP A 375 -5.19 13.34 -41.87
CA ASP A 375 -4.55 14.44 -42.59
C ASP A 375 -4.68 15.76 -41.84
N VAL A 376 -3.57 16.46 -41.61
CA VAL A 376 -3.52 17.76 -40.92
C VAL A 376 -4.40 18.81 -41.62
N SER A 377 -4.44 18.81 -42.95
CA SER A 377 -5.26 19.73 -43.74
C SER A 377 -6.77 19.51 -43.55
N SER A 378 -7.18 18.25 -43.41
CA SER A 378 -8.57 17.87 -43.12
C SER A 378 -8.95 18.22 -41.69
N ARG A 379 -8.03 18.03 -40.73
CA ARG A 379 -8.19 18.44 -39.33
C ARG A 379 -8.36 19.95 -39.20
N LYS A 380 -7.51 20.75 -39.87
CA LYS A 380 -7.65 22.21 -39.96
C LYS A 380 -9.03 22.61 -40.50
N ARG A 381 -9.52 21.93 -41.54
CA ARG A 381 -10.85 22.20 -42.11
C ARG A 381 -11.98 21.89 -41.14
N VAL A 382 -11.93 20.75 -40.44
CA VAL A 382 -12.93 20.37 -39.43
C VAL A 382 -12.96 21.38 -38.30
N LEU A 383 -11.80 21.80 -37.81
CA LEU A 383 -11.71 22.77 -36.72
C LEU A 383 -12.09 24.20 -37.13
N ARG A 384 -11.75 24.65 -38.35
CA ARG A 384 -12.23 25.95 -38.86
C ARG A 384 -13.76 25.97 -39.00
N LYS A 385 -14.37 24.85 -39.44
CA LYS A 385 -15.82 24.68 -39.42
C LYS A 385 -16.36 24.68 -37.98
N ALA A 386 -15.68 24.01 -37.06
CA ALA A 386 -16.06 24.01 -35.65
C ALA A 386 -16.09 25.43 -35.06
N LEU A 387 -15.12 26.28 -35.42
CA LEU A 387 -15.06 27.68 -34.99
C LEU A 387 -16.17 28.56 -35.59
N GLU A 388 -16.68 28.23 -36.78
CA GLU A 388 -17.85 28.90 -37.36
C GLU A 388 -19.11 28.66 -36.51
N PHE A 389 -19.28 27.44 -35.99
CA PHE A 389 -20.42 27.08 -35.13
C PHE A 389 -20.20 27.46 -33.65
N VAL A 390 -18.97 27.32 -33.14
CA VAL A 390 -18.62 27.52 -31.73
C VAL A 390 -17.40 28.44 -31.61
N PRO A 391 -17.59 29.76 -31.80
CA PRO A 391 -16.49 30.72 -31.71
C PRO A 391 -16.04 30.95 -30.25
N ASN A 392 -16.86 30.63 -29.24
CA ASN A 392 -16.60 30.97 -27.84
C ASN A 392 -15.72 29.93 -27.09
N SER A 393 -15.31 28.85 -27.75
CA SER A 393 -14.55 27.78 -27.09
C SER A 393 -13.05 28.01 -27.19
N VAL A 394 -12.40 28.28 -26.06
CA VAL A 394 -10.94 28.41 -25.96
C VAL A 394 -10.23 27.13 -26.42
N ARG A 395 -10.78 25.96 -26.12
CA ARG A 395 -10.15 24.67 -26.47
C ARG A 395 -10.05 24.48 -27.99
N LEU A 396 -11.10 24.83 -28.73
CA LEU A 396 -11.07 24.76 -30.19
C LEU A 396 -10.03 25.72 -30.76
N TRP A 397 -9.98 26.96 -30.26
CA TRP A 397 -8.97 27.92 -30.68
C TRP A 397 -7.55 27.43 -30.40
N LYS A 398 -7.27 26.85 -29.22
CA LYS A 398 -5.95 26.27 -28.92
C LYS A 398 -5.57 25.16 -29.89
N GLU A 399 -6.46 24.20 -30.13
CA GLU A 399 -6.15 23.12 -31.07
C GLU A 399 -6.01 23.61 -32.51
N THR A 400 -6.77 24.63 -32.91
CA THR A 400 -6.60 25.22 -34.24
C THR A 400 -5.24 25.87 -34.39
N VAL A 401 -4.79 26.61 -33.37
CA VAL A 401 -3.50 27.31 -33.37
C VAL A 401 -2.34 26.33 -33.31
N ASN A 402 -2.44 25.27 -32.50
CA ASN A 402 -1.40 24.25 -32.38
C ASN A 402 -1.16 23.45 -33.67
N LEU A 403 -2.15 23.42 -34.57
CA LEU A 403 -2.03 22.72 -35.86
C LEU A 403 -1.48 23.61 -36.96
N GLU A 404 -1.41 24.93 -36.78
CA GLU A 404 -0.82 25.81 -37.78
C GLU A 404 0.71 25.80 -37.69
N ASP A 405 1.35 25.54 -38.83
CA ASP A 405 2.81 25.46 -38.96
C ASP A 405 3.41 26.86 -39.18
N ASP A 406 2.66 27.74 -39.84
CA ASP A 406 3.07 29.11 -40.12
C ASP A 406 2.77 30.04 -38.92
N PRO A 407 3.79 30.69 -38.32
CA PRO A 407 3.61 31.55 -37.16
C PRO A 407 2.76 32.79 -37.46
N GLU A 408 2.74 33.23 -38.72
CA GLU A 408 1.95 34.35 -39.19
C GLU A 408 0.45 34.02 -39.25
N ASP A 409 0.10 32.82 -39.72
CA ASP A 409 -1.30 32.35 -39.75
C ASP A 409 -1.81 32.07 -38.33
N ALA A 410 -0.98 31.48 -37.47
CA ALA A 410 -1.26 31.31 -36.05
C ALA A 410 -1.54 32.66 -35.37
N ARG A 411 -0.78 33.71 -35.71
CA ARG A 411 -1.01 35.07 -35.20
C ARG A 411 -2.36 35.63 -35.66
N ILE A 412 -2.71 35.51 -36.94
CA ILE A 412 -3.99 36.01 -37.47
C ILE A 412 -5.17 35.29 -36.81
N LEU A 413 -5.06 33.98 -36.59
CA LEU A 413 -6.08 33.23 -35.86
C LEU A 413 -6.16 33.65 -34.40
N LEU A 414 -5.04 33.88 -33.73
CA LEU A 414 -5.01 34.33 -32.34
C LEU A 414 -5.55 35.75 -32.15
N THR A 415 -5.26 36.69 -33.04
CA THR A 415 -5.85 38.04 -32.96
C THR A 415 -7.36 37.95 -33.07
N ARG A 416 -7.88 37.13 -33.98
CA ARG A 416 -9.32 36.86 -34.09
C ARG A 416 -9.89 36.15 -32.85
N ALA A 417 -9.18 35.15 -32.34
CA ALA A 417 -9.58 34.40 -31.15
C ALA A 417 -9.73 35.30 -29.92
N VAL A 418 -8.81 36.25 -29.79
CA VAL A 418 -8.73 37.20 -28.68
C VAL A 418 -9.77 38.34 -28.77
N GLU A 419 -10.22 38.67 -29.98
CA GLU A 419 -11.40 39.54 -30.18
C GLU A 419 -12.69 38.84 -29.74
N VAL A 420 -12.84 37.57 -30.13
CA VAL A 420 -14.03 36.76 -29.85
C VAL A 420 -14.07 36.34 -28.37
N ILE A 421 -12.93 35.98 -27.79
CA ILE A 421 -12.80 35.55 -26.40
C ILE A 421 -11.84 36.49 -25.67
N PRO A 422 -12.34 37.64 -25.19
CA PRO A 422 -11.51 38.60 -24.47
C PRO A 422 -11.13 38.14 -23.06
N THR A 423 -11.79 37.11 -22.51
CA THR A 423 -11.65 36.64 -21.12
C THR A 423 -10.55 35.60 -20.91
N SER A 424 -10.06 34.94 -21.96
CA SER A 424 -9.09 33.85 -21.82
C SER A 424 -7.65 34.39 -21.80
N VAL A 425 -6.98 34.26 -20.67
CA VAL A 425 -5.61 34.73 -20.47
C VAL A 425 -4.63 34.01 -21.40
N GLU A 426 -4.74 32.69 -21.51
CA GLU A 426 -3.80 31.88 -22.29
C GLU A 426 -3.70 32.29 -23.76
N LEU A 427 -4.81 32.65 -24.41
CA LEU A 427 -4.80 33.12 -25.81
C LEU A 427 -4.07 34.46 -25.96
N TRP A 428 -4.22 35.35 -24.97
CA TRP A 428 -3.47 36.61 -24.93
C TRP A 428 -1.97 36.35 -24.74
N LEU A 429 -1.60 35.38 -23.90
CA LEU A 429 -0.21 35.01 -23.65
C LEU A 429 0.43 34.37 -24.88
N THR A 430 -0.26 33.45 -25.56
CA THR A 430 0.22 32.83 -26.80
C THR A 430 0.37 33.87 -27.91
N LEU A 431 -0.56 34.82 -28.01
CA LEU A 431 -0.47 35.92 -28.96
C LEU A 431 0.76 36.80 -28.65
N ALA A 432 0.97 37.17 -27.39
CA ALA A 432 2.11 38.00 -26.99
C ALA A 432 3.47 37.32 -27.22
N ARG A 433 3.54 35.98 -27.16
CA ARG A 433 4.77 35.22 -27.44
C ARG A 433 5.10 35.15 -28.94
N LEU A 434 4.09 35.15 -29.80
CA LEU A 434 4.27 35.08 -31.26
C LEU A 434 4.47 36.45 -31.92
N GLU A 435 4.10 37.53 -31.24
CA GLU A 435 4.26 38.89 -31.75
C GLU A 435 5.65 39.49 -31.51
N THR A 436 5.96 40.53 -32.28
CA THR A 436 7.16 41.36 -32.06
C THR A 436 7.06 42.09 -30.71
N PRO A 437 8.20 42.41 -30.05
CA PRO A 437 8.19 42.95 -28.68
C PRO A 437 7.45 44.30 -28.54
N ALA A 438 7.35 45.08 -29.62
CA ALA A 438 6.59 46.33 -29.63
C ALA A 438 5.07 46.10 -29.67
N ASN A 439 4.60 45.17 -30.52
CA ASN A 439 3.18 44.83 -30.63
C ASN A 439 2.71 44.01 -29.43
N ALA A 440 3.55 43.10 -28.93
CA ALA A 440 3.28 42.32 -27.73
C ALA A 440 3.02 43.21 -26.50
N LYS A 441 3.73 44.36 -26.36
CA LYS A 441 3.42 45.35 -25.31
C LYS A 441 2.00 45.95 -25.46
N SER A 442 1.59 46.24 -26.69
CA SER A 442 0.24 46.73 -26.99
C SER A 442 -0.84 45.67 -26.70
N VAL A 443 -0.58 44.43 -27.10
CA VAL A 443 -1.45 43.28 -26.85
C VAL A 443 -1.60 43.01 -25.36
N LEU A 444 -0.50 42.99 -24.60
CA LEU A 444 -0.55 42.79 -23.14
C LEU A 444 -1.23 43.97 -22.43
N ASN A 445 -1.03 45.21 -22.88
CA ASN A 445 -1.76 46.36 -22.33
C ASN A 445 -3.27 46.30 -22.65
N SER A 446 -3.64 45.77 -23.81
CA SER A 446 -5.03 45.52 -24.19
C SER A 446 -5.63 44.37 -23.36
N ALA A 447 -4.85 43.32 -23.11
CA ALA A 447 -5.20 42.20 -22.25
C ALA A 447 -5.45 42.67 -20.82
N ARG A 448 -4.57 43.51 -20.25
CA ARG A 448 -4.73 44.09 -18.89
C ARG A 448 -6.02 44.90 -18.73
N LYS A 449 -6.42 45.64 -19.77
CA LYS A 449 -7.67 46.42 -19.74
C LYS A 449 -8.90 45.51 -19.74
N LYS A 450 -8.85 44.41 -20.49
CA LYS A 450 -9.95 43.44 -20.60
C LYS A 450 -10.00 42.47 -19.41
N ILE A 451 -8.84 42.08 -18.89
CA ILE A 451 -8.66 41.15 -17.77
C ILE A 451 -7.75 41.82 -16.72
N PRO A 452 -8.32 42.63 -15.81
CA PRO A 452 -7.54 43.31 -14.79
C PRO A 452 -7.26 42.41 -13.57
N THR A 453 -7.86 41.22 -13.51
CA THR A 453 -7.79 40.27 -12.38
C THR A 453 -6.67 39.24 -12.49
N SER A 454 -5.99 39.10 -13.63
CA SER A 454 -4.98 38.04 -13.83
C SER A 454 -3.56 38.52 -13.57
N HIS A 455 -2.82 37.74 -12.76
CA HIS A 455 -1.40 37.97 -12.47
C HIS A 455 -0.48 37.49 -13.61
N GLU A 456 -0.87 36.44 -14.32
CA GLU A 456 -0.10 35.86 -15.43
C GLU A 456 0.23 36.88 -16.54
N ILE A 457 -0.68 37.83 -16.82
CA ILE A 457 -0.45 38.89 -17.82
C ILE A 457 0.65 39.85 -17.35
N TRP A 458 0.72 40.12 -16.05
CA TRP A 458 1.76 40.95 -15.46
C TRP A 458 3.12 40.25 -15.49
N ILE A 459 3.14 38.97 -15.13
CA ILE A 459 4.33 38.13 -15.21
C ILE A 459 4.84 38.05 -16.65
N ALA A 460 3.96 37.75 -17.61
CA ALA A 460 4.33 37.68 -19.02
C ALA A 460 4.84 39.02 -19.57
N ALA A 461 4.29 40.14 -19.10
CA ALA A 461 4.82 41.46 -19.44
C ALA A 461 6.18 41.74 -18.78
N GLY A 462 6.41 41.23 -17.57
CA GLY A 462 7.72 41.22 -16.93
C GLY A 462 8.72 40.43 -17.79
N ARG A 463 8.36 39.21 -18.17
CA ARG A 463 9.19 38.35 -19.03
C ARG A 463 9.45 38.99 -20.39
N LEU A 464 8.45 39.62 -20.99
CA LEU A 464 8.63 40.38 -22.23
C LEU A 464 9.58 41.56 -22.01
N ALA A 465 9.53 42.25 -20.86
CA ALA A 465 10.45 43.34 -20.56
C ALA A 465 11.89 42.83 -20.42
N GLU A 466 12.08 41.66 -19.80
CA GLU A 466 13.37 40.96 -19.69
C GLU A 466 13.88 40.46 -21.05
N GLN A 467 13.00 39.92 -21.89
CA GLN A 467 13.32 39.42 -23.22
C GLN A 467 13.47 40.52 -24.26
N SER A 468 12.79 41.68 -24.12
CA SER A 468 12.83 42.77 -25.10
C SER A 468 14.12 43.57 -24.94
N PRO A 469 15.13 43.39 -25.80
CA PRO A 469 16.39 44.10 -25.71
C PRO A 469 16.28 45.31 -26.63
N ALA A 470 15.19 46.09 -26.51
CA ALA A 470 15.01 47.32 -27.29
C ALA A 470 15.94 48.47 -26.82
N ALA A 471 17.01 48.13 -26.10
CA ALA A 471 18.25 48.90 -26.01
C ALA A 471 19.42 47.99 -25.55
N VAL A 472 19.56 46.76 -26.07
CA VAL A 472 20.92 46.20 -26.16
C VAL A 472 21.68 47.20 -27.01
N ALA A 473 22.59 47.90 -26.34
CA ALA A 473 23.77 48.53 -26.87
C ALA A 473 23.78 48.55 -28.40
N LYS A 474 23.36 49.67 -29.00
CA LYS A 474 23.91 50.08 -30.29
C LYS A 474 25.41 49.93 -30.12
N GLU A 475 25.98 48.87 -30.71
CA GLU A 475 27.32 48.34 -30.45
C GLU A 475 28.26 49.46 -30.02
N VAL A 476 28.46 49.60 -28.71
CA VAL A 476 29.51 50.47 -28.22
C VAL A 476 30.76 49.63 -28.35
N LYS A 477 31.40 49.73 -29.52
CA LYS A 477 32.81 49.38 -29.69
C LYS A 477 33.61 50.33 -28.79
N MET A 478 33.71 50.02 -27.51
CA MET A 478 34.70 50.60 -26.61
C MET A 478 35.73 49.52 -26.32
N GLU A 479 37.00 49.87 -26.49
CA GLU A 479 38.15 48.96 -26.51
C GLU A 479 38.58 48.50 -25.09
N ASP A 480 37.88 48.95 -24.04
CA ASP A 480 38.16 48.60 -22.64
C ASP A 480 37.14 47.58 -22.09
N ASP A 481 37.60 46.33 -21.89
CA ASP A 481 36.78 45.21 -21.39
C ASP A 481 36.11 45.49 -20.02
N GLU A 482 36.70 46.35 -19.20
CA GLU A 482 36.19 46.68 -17.86
C GLU A 482 35.09 47.75 -17.89
N ALA A 483 35.22 48.76 -18.76
CA ALA A 483 34.20 49.77 -18.98
C ALA A 483 32.98 49.20 -19.72
N ALA A 484 33.20 48.26 -20.65
CA ALA A 484 32.14 47.53 -21.33
C ALA A 484 31.33 46.66 -20.36
N ARG A 485 32.00 45.91 -19.46
CA ARG A 485 31.32 45.15 -18.38
C ARG A 485 30.56 46.07 -17.43
N ALA A 486 31.15 47.19 -17.02
CA ALA A 486 30.49 48.16 -16.15
C ALA A 486 29.20 48.74 -16.78
N ALA A 487 29.25 49.10 -18.07
CA ALA A 487 28.09 49.58 -18.82
C ALA A 487 27.01 48.50 -18.99
N GLU A 488 27.40 47.24 -19.19
CA GLU A 488 26.49 46.10 -19.25
C GLU A 488 25.79 45.87 -17.89
N THR A 489 26.54 45.90 -16.77
CA THR A 489 25.94 45.81 -15.42
C THR A 489 24.99 46.96 -15.14
N GLN A 490 25.31 48.18 -15.56
CA GLN A 490 24.41 49.33 -15.42
C GLN A 490 23.13 49.20 -16.26
N ALA A 491 23.23 48.63 -17.47
CA ALA A 491 22.06 48.33 -18.29
C ALA A 491 21.17 47.26 -17.64
N ARG A 492 21.76 46.20 -17.08
CA ARG A 492 21.03 45.17 -16.31
C ARG A 492 20.34 45.73 -15.07
N GLN A 493 20.99 46.63 -14.33
CA GLN A 493 20.37 47.32 -13.19
C GLN A 493 19.19 48.20 -13.61
N LYS A 494 19.31 48.94 -14.72
CA LYS A 494 18.19 49.73 -15.27
C LYS A 494 17.02 48.86 -15.72
N LEU A 495 17.28 47.66 -16.26
CA LEU A 495 16.23 46.71 -16.60
C LEU A 495 15.57 46.13 -15.33
N ALA A 496 16.37 45.72 -14.35
CA ALA A 496 15.88 45.21 -13.06
C ALA A 496 14.94 46.22 -12.39
N THR A 497 15.33 47.50 -12.32
CA THR A 497 14.46 48.55 -11.75
C THR A 497 13.15 48.76 -12.52
N GLN A 498 13.14 48.62 -13.85
CA GLN A 498 11.91 48.69 -14.65
C GLN A 498 10.99 47.50 -14.40
N VAL A 499 11.54 46.29 -14.30
CA VAL A 499 10.80 45.06 -14.00
C VAL A 499 10.26 45.09 -12.56
N ASP A 500 11.07 45.54 -11.59
CA ASP A 500 10.67 45.75 -10.20
C ASP A 500 9.51 46.74 -10.10
N ALA A 501 9.57 47.87 -10.83
CA ALA A 501 8.49 48.83 -10.89
C ALA A 501 7.22 48.25 -11.52
N LEU A 502 7.36 47.43 -12.56
CA LEU A 502 6.24 46.75 -13.21
C LEU A 502 5.54 45.77 -12.27
N MET A 503 6.31 44.97 -11.52
CA MET A 503 5.77 43.99 -10.57
C MET A 503 5.16 44.66 -9.34
N LYS A 504 5.75 45.74 -8.82
CA LYS A 504 5.11 46.57 -7.77
C LYS A 504 3.76 47.14 -8.24
N ASN A 505 3.69 47.62 -9.49
CA ASN A 505 2.44 48.07 -10.09
C ASN A 505 1.43 46.92 -10.29
N ALA A 506 1.91 45.72 -10.63
CA ALA A 506 1.08 44.53 -10.76
C ALA A 506 0.40 44.16 -9.45
N VAL A 507 1.17 44.02 -8.36
CA VAL A 507 0.65 43.68 -7.02
C VAL A 507 -0.35 44.76 -6.54
N ASN A 508 -0.03 46.04 -6.74
CA ASN A 508 -0.93 47.14 -6.42
C ASN A 508 -2.23 47.12 -7.24
N SER A 509 -2.14 46.78 -8.54
CA SER A 509 -3.31 46.67 -9.41
C SER A 509 -4.19 45.48 -9.02
N LEU A 510 -3.60 44.33 -8.70
CA LEU A 510 -4.32 43.14 -8.27
C LEU A 510 -5.00 43.35 -6.91
N ARG A 511 -4.32 44.03 -5.98
CA ARG A 511 -4.90 44.45 -4.69
C ARG A 511 -6.09 45.39 -4.88
N LYS A 512 -6.01 46.35 -5.82
CA LYS A 512 -7.15 47.23 -6.16
C LYS A 512 -8.35 46.45 -6.72
N ASN A 513 -8.11 45.39 -7.46
CA ASN A 513 -9.15 44.52 -8.04
C ASN A 513 -9.58 43.40 -7.09
N GLN A 514 -9.15 43.43 -5.82
CA GLN A 514 -9.49 42.47 -4.76
C GLN A 514 -9.08 41.02 -5.04
N VAL A 515 -8.09 40.79 -5.90
CA VAL A 515 -7.50 39.46 -6.08
C VAL A 515 -6.29 39.36 -5.14
N LEU A 516 -6.49 38.74 -3.98
CA LEU A 516 -5.42 38.43 -3.02
C LEU A 516 -4.82 37.07 -3.38
N LEU A 517 -3.77 37.08 -4.18
CA LEU A 517 -2.94 35.89 -4.38
C LEU A 517 -2.07 35.69 -3.12
N SER A 518 -1.97 34.44 -2.66
CA SER A 518 -1.14 34.11 -1.48
C SER A 518 0.35 34.23 -1.77
N ARG A 519 1.17 34.43 -0.73
CA ARG A 519 2.65 34.43 -0.83
C ARG A 519 3.18 33.18 -1.53
N GLU A 520 2.67 32.01 -1.15
CA GLU A 520 3.11 30.73 -1.71
C GLU A 520 2.82 30.62 -3.21
N GLN A 521 1.67 31.10 -3.67
CA GLN A 521 1.33 31.14 -5.09
C GLN A 521 2.28 32.06 -5.86
N TRP A 522 2.62 33.23 -5.31
CA TRP A 522 3.62 34.11 -5.94
C TRP A 522 5.02 33.49 -5.99
N LEU A 523 5.42 32.76 -4.95
CA LEU A 523 6.69 32.05 -4.94
C LEU A 523 6.70 30.92 -5.97
N GLN A 524 5.63 30.13 -6.10
CA GLN A 524 5.51 29.12 -7.15
C GLN A 524 5.58 29.73 -8.56
N GLU A 525 4.93 30.87 -8.76
CA GLU A 525 5.01 31.59 -10.05
C GLU A 525 6.42 32.13 -10.32
N ALA A 526 7.15 32.57 -9.29
CA ALA A 526 8.56 32.95 -9.43
C ALA A 526 9.44 31.74 -9.80
N GLU A 527 9.20 30.58 -9.20
CA GLU A 527 9.89 29.33 -9.53
C GLU A 527 9.64 28.91 -10.99
N THR A 528 8.40 29.01 -11.50
CA THR A 528 8.14 28.75 -12.92
C THR A 528 8.84 29.75 -13.85
N CYS A 529 8.96 31.03 -13.45
CA CYS A 529 9.71 32.03 -14.20
C CYS A 529 11.20 31.71 -14.29
N GLU A 530 11.78 31.19 -13.21
CA GLU A 530 13.18 30.75 -13.20
C GLU A 530 13.39 29.53 -14.09
N GLN A 531 12.47 28.56 -14.08
CA GLN A 531 12.50 27.41 -15.02
C GLN A 531 12.41 27.86 -16.48
N ASP A 532 11.59 28.87 -16.76
CA ASP A 532 11.41 29.44 -18.10
C ASP A 532 12.58 30.37 -18.52
N GLY A 533 13.63 30.49 -17.70
CA GLY A 533 14.86 31.23 -18.02
C GLY A 533 14.74 32.75 -17.92
N SER A 534 13.79 33.25 -17.12
CA SER A 534 13.57 34.69 -16.86
C SER A 534 13.91 35.04 -15.40
N PRO A 535 15.21 35.09 -15.02
CA PRO A 535 15.63 35.25 -13.63
C PRO A 535 15.33 36.64 -13.04
N LEU A 536 15.42 37.73 -13.81
CA LEU A 536 15.20 39.08 -13.27
C LEU A 536 13.74 39.28 -12.87
N THR A 537 12.82 38.69 -13.63
CA THR A 537 11.39 38.73 -13.30
C THR A 537 11.05 37.89 -12.07
N ALA A 538 11.68 36.72 -11.92
CA ALA A 538 11.55 35.90 -10.71
C ALA A 538 12.02 36.68 -9.46
N GLN A 539 13.19 37.33 -9.55
CA GLN A 539 13.70 38.18 -8.46
C GLN A 539 12.75 39.33 -8.12
N ALA A 540 12.19 39.99 -9.14
CA ALA A 540 11.25 41.10 -8.96
C ALA A 540 9.93 40.67 -8.32
N ILE A 541 9.41 39.48 -8.68
CA ILE A 541 8.23 38.89 -8.05
C ILE A 541 8.48 38.69 -6.56
N VAL A 542 9.59 38.04 -6.20
CA VAL A 542 9.96 37.75 -4.80
C VAL A 542 10.09 39.05 -4.01
N LYS A 543 10.85 40.02 -4.50
CA LYS A 543 11.04 41.33 -3.83
C LYS A 543 9.72 42.06 -3.57
N ALA A 544 8.76 41.93 -4.48
CA ALA A 544 7.45 42.59 -4.36
C ALA A 544 6.47 41.87 -3.42
N THR A 545 6.64 40.55 -3.21
CA THR A 545 5.62 39.68 -2.60
C THR A 545 6.04 39.04 -1.29
N ILE A 546 7.33 38.96 -0.97
CA ILE A 546 7.83 38.26 0.23
C ILE A 546 7.38 38.92 1.55
N ALA A 547 7.13 40.23 1.53
CA ALA A 547 6.58 40.98 2.67
C ALA A 547 5.05 40.88 2.80
N GLN A 548 4.38 40.21 1.86
CA GLN A 548 2.94 40.02 1.92
C GLN A 548 2.61 38.90 2.93
N ASP A 549 1.61 39.16 3.78
CA ASP A 549 1.04 38.17 4.71
C ASP A 549 2.02 37.62 5.76
N VAL A 550 3.04 38.41 6.17
CA VAL A 550 3.99 38.05 7.24
C VAL A 550 4.07 39.13 8.33
N GLU A 551 3.89 38.69 9.57
CA GLU A 551 4.01 39.53 10.77
C GLU A 551 5.47 39.97 10.99
N GLU A 552 5.67 41.19 11.52
CA GLU A 552 6.97 41.85 11.66
C GLU A 552 8.00 41.06 12.46
N GLU A 553 7.54 40.29 13.45
CA GLU A 553 8.39 39.51 14.35
C GLU A 553 8.95 38.26 13.68
N ASP A 554 8.16 37.60 12.82
CA ASP A 554 8.52 36.32 12.19
C ASP A 554 9.13 36.47 10.78
N ARG A 555 9.19 37.68 10.22
CA ARG A 555 9.65 37.89 8.82
C ARG A 555 11.03 37.32 8.56
N MET A 556 11.97 37.53 9.48
CA MET A 556 13.35 37.09 9.30
C MET A 556 13.45 35.57 9.14
N ASP A 557 12.84 34.82 10.06
CA ASP A 557 12.89 33.36 10.05
C ASP A 557 12.14 32.80 8.84
N VAL A 558 10.95 33.33 8.54
CA VAL A 558 10.15 32.90 7.39
C VAL A 558 10.88 33.15 6.07
N TRP A 559 11.55 34.29 5.91
CA TRP A 559 12.29 34.60 4.68
C TRP A 559 13.57 33.77 4.53
N LEU A 560 14.23 33.45 5.64
CA LEU A 560 15.38 32.52 5.65
C LEU A 560 14.93 31.10 5.30
N GLU A 561 13.80 30.64 5.85
CA GLU A 561 13.22 29.34 5.51
C GLU A 561 12.79 29.27 4.03
N ASP A 562 12.18 30.33 3.50
CA ASP A 562 11.82 30.44 2.09
C ASP A 562 13.06 30.41 1.19
N ALA A 563 14.16 31.07 1.59
CA ALA A 563 15.42 31.05 0.86
C ALA A 563 16.07 29.65 0.88
N GLU A 564 16.04 28.96 2.03
CA GLU A 564 16.51 27.58 2.15
C GLU A 564 15.64 26.61 1.35
N ARG A 565 14.32 26.83 1.31
CA ARG A 565 13.38 26.05 0.47
C ARG A 565 13.71 26.21 -1.01
N ALA A 566 13.91 27.44 -1.47
CA ALA A 566 14.27 27.73 -2.86
C ALA A 566 15.65 27.14 -3.23
N SER A 567 16.63 27.21 -2.33
CA SER A 567 17.95 26.58 -2.51
C SER A 567 17.84 25.05 -2.67
N LYS A 568 17.03 24.38 -1.85
CA LYS A 568 16.74 22.94 -2.00
C LYS A 568 15.99 22.62 -3.30
N GLY A 569 15.15 23.54 -3.78
CA GLY A 569 14.44 23.43 -5.05
C GLY A 569 15.29 23.68 -6.30
N CYS A 570 16.59 24.01 -6.15
CA CYS A 570 17.48 24.44 -7.22
C CYS A 570 17.07 25.76 -7.91
N PHE A 571 16.31 26.61 -7.21
CA PHE A 571 15.94 27.96 -7.64
C PHE A 571 16.87 28.97 -6.98
N TYR A 572 18.03 29.18 -7.61
CA TYR A 572 19.10 29.97 -7.04
C TYR A 572 18.80 31.46 -7.13
N GLU A 573 18.12 31.92 -8.19
CA GLU A 573 17.83 33.35 -8.38
C GLU A 573 16.69 33.83 -7.48
N VAL A 574 15.68 32.99 -7.26
CA VAL A 574 14.65 33.21 -6.24
C VAL A 574 15.28 33.28 -4.85
N ALA A 575 16.16 32.32 -4.50
CA ALA A 575 16.86 32.33 -3.21
C ALA A 575 17.75 33.57 -3.03
N ARG A 576 18.48 34.00 -4.08
CA ARG A 576 19.24 35.26 -4.10
C ARG A 576 18.36 36.46 -3.80
N ALA A 577 17.19 36.56 -4.43
CA ALA A 577 16.26 37.65 -4.18
C ALA A 577 15.71 37.65 -2.75
N CYS A 578 15.42 36.48 -2.18
CA CYS A 578 15.05 36.34 -0.77
C CYS A 578 16.17 36.89 0.12
N TYR A 579 17.41 36.41 -0.06
CA TYR A 579 18.55 36.89 0.75
C TYR A 579 18.79 38.39 0.59
N VAL A 580 18.75 38.93 -0.62
CA VAL A 580 18.89 40.39 -0.84
C VAL A 580 17.83 41.15 -0.06
N LYS A 581 16.57 40.67 -0.05
CA LYS A 581 15.51 41.35 0.68
C LYS A 581 15.67 41.24 2.20
N VAL A 582 16.11 40.10 2.70
CA VAL A 582 16.45 39.92 4.13
C VAL A 582 17.59 40.86 4.51
N LEU A 583 18.62 41.00 3.67
CA LEU A 583 19.76 41.87 3.93
C LEU A 583 19.43 43.37 3.89
N GLU A 584 18.48 43.79 3.06
CA GLU A 584 18.00 45.18 3.03
C GLU A 584 17.25 45.58 4.31
N GLU A 585 16.55 44.64 4.95
CA GLU A 585 15.71 44.91 6.13
C GLU A 585 16.40 44.58 7.45
N TYR A 586 17.21 43.50 7.47
CA TYR A 586 17.91 42.96 8.64
C TYR A 586 19.44 43.02 8.48
N GLY A 587 19.94 44.14 7.96
CA GLY A 587 21.37 44.35 7.72
C GLY A 587 22.23 44.30 8.99
N ASP A 588 21.63 44.48 10.16
CA ASP A 588 22.32 44.56 11.47
C ASP A 588 22.77 43.19 12.00
N GLU A 589 22.16 42.09 11.55
CA GLU A 589 22.41 40.76 12.12
C GLU A 589 23.53 40.02 11.36
N PRO A 590 24.69 39.71 11.98
CA PRO A 590 25.81 39.05 11.29
C PRO A 590 25.50 37.64 10.81
N PHE A 591 24.50 36.99 11.41
CA PHE A 591 24.07 35.66 11.08
C PHE A 591 23.46 35.56 9.67
N VAL A 592 22.66 36.55 9.27
CA VAL A 592 22.03 36.61 7.94
C VAL A 592 23.11 36.72 6.85
N TRP A 593 24.08 37.60 7.05
CA TRP A 593 25.23 37.75 6.14
C TRP A 593 26.03 36.47 5.99
N ARG A 594 26.22 35.72 7.09
CA ARG A 594 26.90 34.42 7.05
C ARG A 594 26.13 33.43 6.20
N ARG A 595 24.82 33.29 6.41
CA ARG A 595 23.98 32.37 5.62
C ARG A 595 23.94 32.75 4.14
N ALA A 596 23.83 34.03 3.81
CA ALA A 596 23.88 34.51 2.43
C ALA A 596 25.23 34.19 1.76
N ALA A 597 26.35 34.38 2.48
CA ALA A 597 27.67 34.06 1.97
C ALA A 597 27.91 32.54 1.85
N GLU A 598 27.40 31.72 2.75
CA GLU A 598 27.44 30.26 2.64
C GLU A 598 26.63 29.76 1.45
N PHE A 599 25.46 30.35 1.21
CA PHE A 599 24.62 30.05 0.05
C PHE A 599 25.32 30.40 -1.27
N GLU A 600 25.90 31.59 -1.40
CA GLU A 600 26.62 31.98 -2.62
C GLU A 600 27.94 31.23 -2.78
N LYS A 601 28.58 30.79 -1.71
CA LYS A 601 29.72 29.88 -1.82
C LYS A 601 29.32 28.52 -2.40
N ALA A 602 28.09 28.05 -2.14
CA ALA A 602 27.60 26.79 -2.67
C ALA A 602 27.12 26.90 -4.13
N HIS A 603 26.60 28.05 -4.55
CA HIS A 603 25.87 28.20 -5.81
C HIS A 603 26.29 29.39 -6.69
N GLY A 604 27.23 30.20 -6.24
CA GLY A 604 27.61 31.50 -6.83
C GLY A 604 29.02 31.56 -7.40
N SER A 605 29.31 32.73 -7.99
CA SER A 605 30.65 33.12 -8.44
C SER A 605 31.48 33.61 -7.26
N PRO A 606 32.81 33.37 -7.22
CA PRO A 606 33.67 33.93 -6.18
C PRO A 606 33.58 35.46 -6.10
N ASP A 607 33.32 36.15 -7.21
CA ASP A 607 33.16 37.61 -7.21
C ASP A 607 31.85 38.05 -6.52
N SER A 608 30.75 37.32 -6.73
CA SER A 608 29.47 37.65 -6.08
C SER A 608 29.50 37.42 -4.56
N VAL A 609 30.24 36.41 -4.10
CA VAL A 609 30.42 36.17 -2.67
C VAL A 609 31.26 37.29 -2.07
N GLN A 610 32.32 37.73 -2.75
CA GLN A 610 33.13 38.88 -2.33
C GLN A 610 32.30 40.16 -2.26
N ASP A 611 31.41 40.43 -3.21
CA ASP A 611 30.53 41.60 -3.18
C ASP A 611 29.52 41.55 -2.01
N ILE A 612 29.04 40.36 -1.64
CA ILE A 612 28.14 40.18 -0.49
C ILE A 612 28.92 40.33 0.81
N LEU A 613 30.10 39.72 0.91
CA LEU A 613 30.96 39.85 2.08
C LEU A 613 31.47 41.28 2.26
N ALA A 614 31.76 41.99 1.17
CA ALA A 614 32.11 43.40 1.16
C ALA A 614 31.01 44.27 1.74
N ARG A 615 29.78 44.08 1.26
CA ARG A 615 28.61 44.73 1.85
C ARG A 615 28.42 44.33 3.31
N GLY A 616 28.62 43.05 3.63
CA GLY A 616 28.44 42.51 4.97
C GLY A 616 29.38 43.08 6.01
N TYR A 617 30.68 43.21 5.71
CA TYR A 617 31.61 43.81 6.66
C TYR A 617 31.48 45.33 6.75
N THR A 618 31.02 46.02 5.69
CA THR A 618 30.71 47.46 5.79
C THR A 618 29.47 47.73 6.64
N ALA A 619 28.48 46.83 6.60
CA ALA A 619 27.30 46.91 7.44
C ALA A 619 27.60 46.52 8.89
N ASN A 620 28.37 45.45 9.10
CA ASN A 620 28.72 44.92 10.42
C ASN A 620 30.25 44.83 10.62
N PRO A 621 30.91 45.94 11.02
CA PRO A 621 32.37 45.97 11.21
C PRO A 621 32.86 45.00 12.29
N HIS A 622 32.08 44.79 13.35
CA HIS A 622 32.46 43.94 14.49
C HIS A 622 32.29 42.42 14.27
N ALA A 623 31.71 42.03 13.13
CA ALA A 623 31.49 40.62 12.83
C ALA A 623 32.76 39.93 12.32
N GLU A 624 33.58 39.41 13.24
CA GLU A 624 34.85 38.74 12.93
C GLU A 624 34.71 37.63 11.86
N VAL A 625 33.63 36.85 11.94
CA VAL A 625 33.42 35.70 11.05
C VAL A 625 33.29 36.12 9.58
N LEU A 626 32.68 37.29 9.30
CA LEU A 626 32.51 37.77 7.92
C LEU A 626 33.86 38.17 7.32
N TRP A 627 34.70 38.87 8.08
CA TRP A 627 36.07 39.21 7.69
C TRP A 627 36.90 37.95 7.40
N LEU A 628 36.79 36.95 8.28
CA LEU A 628 37.50 35.67 8.10
C LEU A 628 37.02 34.89 6.88
N MET A 629 35.71 34.92 6.59
CA MET A 629 35.16 34.30 5.38
C MET A 629 35.67 35.01 4.12
N ALA A 630 35.67 36.34 4.12
CA ALA A 630 36.14 37.15 2.98
C ALA A 630 37.62 36.91 2.69
N ALA A 631 38.46 36.96 3.73
CA ALA A 631 39.89 36.70 3.60
C ALA A 631 40.18 35.28 3.13
N LYS A 632 39.44 34.28 3.63
CA LYS A 632 39.59 32.88 3.22
C LYS A 632 39.24 32.66 1.76
N GLU A 633 38.22 33.34 1.25
CA GLU A 633 37.82 33.20 -0.14
C GLU A 633 38.80 33.88 -1.11
N LYS A 634 39.25 35.11 -0.81
CA LYS A 634 40.34 35.75 -1.61
C LYS A 634 41.61 34.89 -1.62
N TRP A 635 41.91 34.26 -0.49
CA TRP A 635 43.03 33.33 -0.40
C TRP A 635 42.81 32.06 -1.26
N LEU A 636 41.60 31.49 -1.26
CA LEU A 636 41.24 30.35 -2.11
C LEU A 636 41.24 30.71 -3.60
N SER A 637 40.88 31.95 -3.97
CA SER A 637 40.99 32.44 -5.34
C SER A 637 42.42 32.73 -5.77
N GLY A 638 43.41 32.53 -4.89
CA GLY A 638 44.85 32.70 -5.16
C GLY A 638 45.38 34.11 -4.91
N ASP A 639 44.54 35.04 -4.45
CA ASP A 639 44.93 36.42 -4.14
C ASP A 639 45.30 36.56 -2.65
N VAL A 640 46.57 36.27 -2.37
CA VAL A 640 47.14 36.36 -1.00
C VAL A 640 47.22 37.82 -0.53
N GLN A 641 47.52 38.76 -1.42
CA GLN A 641 47.66 40.18 -1.08
C GLN A 641 46.30 40.81 -0.77
N GLY A 642 45.27 40.49 -1.57
CA GLY A 642 43.90 40.90 -1.28
C GLY A 642 43.39 40.35 0.05
N ALA A 643 43.69 39.08 0.37
CA ALA A 643 43.34 38.50 1.67
C ALA A 643 44.05 39.19 2.84
N GLN A 644 45.33 39.53 2.71
CA GLN A 644 46.07 40.29 3.72
C GLN A 644 45.52 41.72 3.89
N ALA A 645 45.14 42.39 2.79
CA ALA A 645 44.54 43.72 2.85
C ALA A 645 43.18 43.71 3.57
N ILE A 646 42.33 42.71 3.31
CA ILE A 646 41.05 42.54 4.03
C ILE A 646 41.31 42.32 5.52
N LEU A 647 42.30 41.51 5.90
CA LEU A 647 42.65 41.30 7.31
C LEU A 647 43.27 42.55 7.95
N ALA A 648 44.01 43.36 7.19
CA ALA A 648 44.53 44.65 7.66
C ALA A 648 43.38 45.62 7.97
N SER A 649 42.40 45.74 7.07
CA SER A 649 41.17 46.50 7.31
C SER A 649 40.37 45.94 8.48
N ALA A 650 40.36 44.62 8.66
CA ALA A 650 39.70 43.99 9.80
C ALA A 650 40.38 44.35 11.15
N PHE A 651 41.71 44.53 11.18
CA PHE A 651 42.42 44.98 12.39
C PHE A 651 42.09 46.42 12.78
N GLU A 652 41.87 47.31 11.81
CA GLU A 652 41.46 48.69 12.10
C GLU A 652 40.09 48.77 12.79
N GLN A 653 39.21 47.80 12.49
CA GLN A 653 37.86 47.75 13.06
C GLN A 653 37.80 46.90 14.33
N ASN A 654 38.64 45.87 14.44
CA ASN A 654 38.62 44.90 15.54
C ASN A 654 40.04 44.65 16.06
N GLU A 655 40.46 45.47 17.02
CA GLU A 655 41.83 45.46 17.55
C GLU A 655 42.13 44.26 18.46
N ASP A 656 41.11 43.65 19.08
CA ASP A 656 41.27 42.61 20.12
C ASP A 656 40.98 41.18 19.63
N SER A 657 40.57 41.00 18.38
CA SER A 657 40.03 39.72 17.90
C SER A 657 41.09 38.65 17.71
N GLU A 658 41.12 37.67 18.63
CA GLU A 658 41.96 36.46 18.57
C GLU A 658 41.88 35.76 17.20
N SER A 659 40.65 35.59 16.70
CA SER A 659 40.36 34.77 15.53
C SER A 659 41.03 35.35 14.26
N ILE A 660 41.06 36.68 14.15
CA ILE A 660 41.67 37.44 13.05
C ILE A 660 43.20 37.31 13.11
N PHE A 661 43.80 37.49 14.30
CA PHE A 661 45.25 37.30 14.48
C PHE A 661 45.70 35.88 14.10
N LEU A 662 44.94 34.87 14.52
CA LEU A 662 45.25 33.48 14.21
C LEU A 662 45.10 33.17 12.71
N ALA A 663 44.11 33.76 12.05
CA ALA A 663 43.93 33.62 10.61
C ALA A 663 45.04 34.34 9.83
N ALA A 664 45.39 35.57 10.21
CA ALA A 664 46.50 36.32 9.61
C ALA A 664 47.84 35.57 9.78
N ALA A 665 48.13 35.07 10.98
CA ALA A 665 49.31 34.26 11.24
C ALA A 665 49.32 32.96 10.43
N LYS A 666 48.15 32.35 10.19
CA LYS A 666 48.03 31.16 9.35
C LYS A 666 48.34 31.48 7.89
N ILE A 667 47.73 32.52 7.32
CA ILE A 667 47.96 32.93 5.92
C ILE A 667 49.44 33.28 5.71
N ALA A 668 50.04 34.02 6.64
CA ALA A 668 51.47 34.37 6.60
C ALA A 668 52.40 33.15 6.72
N ALA A 669 52.05 32.15 7.54
CA ALA A 669 52.82 30.91 7.64
C ALA A 669 52.72 30.05 6.36
N GLU A 670 51.55 30.01 5.71
CA GLU A 670 51.33 29.27 4.47
C GLU A 670 51.94 30.00 3.25
N SER A 671 52.02 31.33 3.26
CA SER A 671 52.74 32.13 2.25
C SER A 671 54.28 32.10 2.41
N SER A 672 54.81 31.32 3.36
CA SER A 672 56.25 31.24 3.71
C SER A 672 56.86 32.54 4.27
N GLU A 673 56.04 33.51 4.68
CA GLU A 673 56.46 34.76 5.32
C GLU A 673 56.55 34.59 6.84
N PHE A 674 57.43 33.70 7.30
CA PHE A 674 57.51 33.33 8.71
C PHE A 674 57.87 34.49 9.65
N ALA A 675 58.68 35.45 9.20
CA ALA A 675 59.03 36.64 9.99
C ALA A 675 57.83 37.55 10.24
N ALA A 676 56.97 37.73 9.23
CA ALA A 676 55.72 38.47 9.39
C ALA A 676 54.77 37.73 10.34
N ALA A 677 54.69 36.40 10.24
CA ALA A 677 53.89 35.58 11.15
C ALA A 677 54.37 35.68 12.62
N GLU A 678 55.69 35.69 12.88
CA GLU A 678 56.24 35.91 14.23
C GLU A 678 55.86 37.29 14.78
N GLN A 679 55.97 38.35 13.97
CA GLN A 679 55.58 39.70 14.37
C GLN A 679 54.08 39.84 14.63
N ILE A 680 53.24 39.21 13.80
CA ILE A 680 51.77 39.19 13.99
C ILE A 680 51.43 38.47 15.31
N LEU A 681 52.08 37.34 15.60
CA LEU A 681 51.85 36.61 16.85
C LEU A 681 52.42 37.32 18.09
N GLU A 682 53.49 38.10 17.95
CA GLU A 682 53.98 38.96 19.01
C GLU A 682 53.01 40.10 19.32
N LYS A 683 52.49 40.77 18.29
CA LYS A 683 51.40 41.76 18.44
C LYS A 683 50.16 41.14 19.07
N ALA A 684 49.76 39.96 18.61
CA ALA A 684 48.62 39.21 19.15
C ALA A 684 48.79 38.84 20.64
N ARG A 685 50.02 38.54 21.09
CA ARG A 685 50.32 38.29 22.51
C ARG A 685 50.17 39.55 23.37
N GLY A 686 50.43 40.74 22.80
CA GLY A 686 50.27 42.01 23.50
C GLY A 686 48.83 42.48 23.60
N GLN A 687 48.01 42.24 22.58
CA GLN A 687 46.63 42.73 22.48
C GLN A 687 45.61 41.70 22.99
N ALA A 688 45.54 40.51 22.37
CA ALA A 688 44.53 39.50 22.69
C ALA A 688 44.92 38.59 23.88
N ASP A 689 46.23 38.39 24.13
CA ASP A 689 46.81 37.57 25.22
C ASP A 689 46.05 36.25 25.52
N THR A 690 45.58 35.52 24.50
CA THR A 690 44.80 34.28 24.72
C THR A 690 45.65 33.01 24.62
N GLU A 691 45.22 31.97 25.34
CA GLU A 691 45.88 30.66 25.41
C GLU A 691 46.15 29.99 24.03
N ARG A 692 45.28 30.26 23.05
CA ARG A 692 45.44 29.76 21.67
C ARG A 692 46.50 30.51 20.88
N VAL A 693 46.65 31.83 21.07
CA VAL A 693 47.72 32.62 20.45
C VAL A 693 49.08 32.14 20.94
N TRP A 694 49.23 31.94 22.25
CA TRP A 694 50.45 31.38 22.84
C TRP A 694 50.77 29.98 22.32
N MET A 695 49.75 29.11 22.19
CA MET A 695 49.91 27.79 21.59
C MET A 695 50.42 27.88 20.15
N LYS A 696 49.81 28.74 19.32
CA LYS A 696 50.19 28.87 17.91
C LYS A 696 51.57 29.50 17.74
N GLY A 697 51.94 30.47 18.58
CA GLY A 697 53.31 30.98 18.69
C GLY A 697 54.33 29.89 18.99
N ALA A 698 54.06 29.05 19.99
CA ALA A 698 54.95 27.93 20.33
C ALA A 698 55.03 26.87 19.21
N VAL A 699 53.93 26.60 18.51
CA VAL A 699 53.92 25.66 17.38
C VAL A 699 54.70 26.22 16.19
N LEU A 700 54.58 27.51 15.89
CA LEU A 700 55.35 28.15 14.81
C LEU A 700 56.85 28.11 15.11
N ALA A 701 57.26 28.47 16.32
CA ALA A 701 58.65 28.39 16.76
C ALA A 701 59.19 26.95 16.70
N ARG A 702 58.35 25.95 17.01
CA ARG A 702 58.68 24.53 16.84
C ARG A 702 58.87 24.15 15.36
N GLN A 703 58.01 24.62 14.45
CA GLN A 703 58.12 24.35 13.01
C GLN A 703 59.40 24.96 12.42
N LEU A 704 59.82 26.12 12.91
CA LEU A 704 61.07 26.79 12.52
C LEU A 704 62.33 26.18 13.15
N GLY A 705 62.19 25.18 14.01
CA GLY A 705 63.31 24.53 14.70
C GLY A 705 63.90 25.32 15.88
N LYS A 706 63.32 26.49 16.22
CA LYS A 706 63.74 27.33 17.35
C LYS A 706 63.17 26.78 18.68
N THR A 707 63.72 25.65 19.12
CA THR A 707 63.22 24.91 20.29
C THR A 707 63.34 25.68 21.61
N GLU A 708 64.41 26.45 21.80
CA GLU A 708 64.63 27.24 23.03
C GLU A 708 63.61 28.38 23.17
N GLU A 709 63.36 29.12 22.08
CA GLU A 709 62.35 30.19 22.06
C GLU A 709 60.94 29.62 22.28
N ALA A 710 60.64 28.47 21.66
CA ALA A 710 59.36 27.78 21.87
C ALA A 710 59.15 27.38 23.33
N LEU A 711 60.19 26.90 24.02
CA LEU A 711 60.13 26.56 25.44
C LEU A 711 59.92 27.81 26.31
N ARG A 712 60.61 28.92 26.01
CA ARG A 712 60.40 30.20 26.73
C ARG A 712 58.96 30.69 26.60
N ILE A 713 58.43 30.70 25.38
CA ILE A 713 57.03 31.08 25.09
C ILE A 713 56.06 30.18 25.88
N LEU A 714 56.32 28.87 25.94
CA LEU A 714 55.49 27.93 26.69
C LEU A 714 55.58 28.09 28.20
N GLU A 715 56.75 28.41 28.75
CA GLU A 715 56.92 28.66 30.18
C GLU A 715 56.17 29.92 30.61
N GLU A 716 56.29 31.01 29.86
CA GLU A 716 55.51 32.24 30.06
C GLU A 716 54.01 31.95 29.93
N ALA A 717 53.60 31.21 28.89
CA ALA A 717 52.21 30.83 28.68
C ALA A 717 51.65 29.95 29.78
N ILE A 718 52.43 29.02 30.34
CA ILE A 718 51.99 28.14 31.44
C ILE A 718 51.87 28.91 32.75
N GLN A 719 52.72 29.91 33.00
CA GLN A 719 52.59 30.78 34.16
C GLN A 719 51.27 31.56 34.13
N LYS A 720 50.86 32.04 32.95
CA LYS A 720 49.57 32.72 32.75
C LYS A 720 48.38 31.76 32.69
N PHE A 721 48.49 30.71 31.88
CA PHE A 721 47.42 29.79 31.47
C PHE A 721 47.69 28.34 31.88
N GLY A 722 47.99 28.11 33.16
CA GLY A 722 48.30 26.77 33.68
C GLY A 722 47.16 25.74 33.56
N LYS A 723 45.92 26.17 33.32
CA LYS A 723 44.75 25.28 33.13
C LYS A 723 44.57 24.77 31.69
N PHE A 724 45.35 25.27 30.73
CA PHE A 724 45.21 24.88 29.34
C PHE A 724 46.11 23.68 29.02
N ASP A 725 45.48 22.55 28.71
CA ASP A 725 46.15 21.25 28.54
C ASP A 725 47.14 21.21 27.38
N LYS A 726 46.79 21.87 26.25
CA LYS A 726 47.59 21.81 25.02
C LYS A 726 49.00 22.41 25.16
N LEU A 727 49.19 23.41 26.02
CA LEU A 727 50.52 23.99 26.26
C LEU A 727 51.47 22.97 26.89
N HIS A 728 50.97 22.23 27.89
CA HIS A 728 51.74 21.16 28.53
C HIS A 728 52.04 20.01 27.56
N MET A 729 51.10 19.70 26.65
CA MET A 729 51.33 18.69 25.61
C MET A 729 52.45 19.11 24.66
N ILE A 730 52.42 20.35 24.15
CA ILE A 730 53.43 20.86 23.23
C ILE A 730 54.79 20.92 23.92
N ARG A 731 54.84 21.36 25.19
CA ARG A 731 56.07 21.36 25.98
C ARG A 731 56.68 19.96 26.11
N GLY A 732 55.86 18.96 26.45
CA GLY A 732 56.30 17.57 26.54
C GLY A 732 56.79 17.02 25.19
N GLN A 733 56.09 17.34 24.09
CA GLN A 733 56.49 16.93 22.74
C GLN A 733 57.77 17.61 22.26
N ILE A 734 58.03 18.86 22.64
CA ILE A 734 59.29 19.55 22.30
C ILE A 734 60.47 18.85 22.97
N TYR A 735 60.37 18.52 24.27
CA TYR A 735 61.40 17.76 24.98
C TYR A 735 61.60 16.34 24.43
N GLU A 736 60.55 15.72 23.92
CA GLU A 736 60.62 14.44 23.22
C GLU A 736 61.33 14.55 21.86
N SER A 737 61.07 15.63 21.11
CA SER A 737 61.69 15.89 19.81
C SER A 737 63.09 16.51 19.88
N ALA A 738 63.53 16.97 21.05
CA ALA A 738 64.86 17.53 21.24
C ALA A 738 65.92 16.44 20.99
N THR A 739 67.02 16.82 20.35
CA THR A 739 68.16 15.92 20.10
C THR A 739 69.31 16.37 21.00
N PRO A 740 69.67 15.64 22.08
CA PRO A 740 69.17 14.33 22.52
C PRO A 740 67.84 14.40 23.29
N PRO A 741 67.01 13.33 23.25
CA PRO A 741 65.68 13.33 23.86
C PRO A 741 65.76 13.42 25.38
N ASN A 742 65.21 14.51 25.94
CA ASN A 742 65.18 14.72 27.39
C ASN A 742 63.92 14.10 27.99
N ILE A 743 63.95 12.79 28.18
CA ILE A 743 62.83 12.00 28.71
C ILE A 743 62.44 12.47 30.12
N PHE A 744 63.42 12.90 30.93
CA PHE A 744 63.16 13.37 32.29
C PHE A 744 62.36 14.69 32.30
N ALA A 745 62.78 15.67 31.49
CA ALA A 745 62.05 16.93 31.35
C ALA A 745 60.67 16.73 30.73
N ALA A 746 60.55 15.84 29.72
CA ALA A 746 59.26 15.49 29.13
C ALA A 746 58.29 14.87 30.16
N ARG A 747 58.78 13.94 30.99
CA ARG A 747 58.00 13.31 32.06
C ARG A 747 57.51 14.35 33.07
N LYS A 748 58.39 15.24 33.53
CA LYS A 748 58.03 16.36 34.41
C LYS A 748 56.99 17.27 33.75
N ALA A 749 57.14 17.58 32.45
CA ALA A 749 56.21 18.43 31.73
C ALA A 749 54.79 17.84 31.67
N PHE A 750 54.66 16.53 31.43
CA PHE A 750 53.38 15.82 31.46
C PHE A 750 52.85 15.59 32.89
N GLU A 751 53.71 15.44 33.90
CA GLU A 751 53.29 15.40 35.31
C GLU A 751 52.67 16.71 35.75
N ASP A 752 53.32 17.84 35.45
CA ASP A 752 52.81 19.18 35.75
C ASP A 752 51.46 19.40 35.07
N GLY A 753 51.35 19.05 33.78
CA GLY A 753 50.09 19.18 33.06
C GLY A 753 48.97 18.31 33.64
N ARG A 754 49.27 17.11 34.14
CA ARG A 754 48.26 16.21 34.72
C ARG A 754 47.77 16.70 36.07
N LYS A 755 48.64 17.36 36.85
CA LYS A 755 48.27 18.00 38.10
C LYS A 755 47.35 19.20 37.84
N SER A 756 47.69 20.03 36.86
CA SER A 756 46.89 21.20 36.51
C SER A 756 45.59 20.83 35.80
N CYS A 757 45.63 19.84 34.91
CA CYS A 757 44.53 19.44 34.04
C CYS A 757 44.25 17.92 34.14
N PRO A 758 43.61 17.45 35.23
CA PRO A 758 43.34 16.02 35.41
C PRO A 758 42.29 15.47 34.42
N LYS A 759 41.43 16.35 33.87
CA LYS A 759 40.32 15.97 32.97
C LYS A 759 40.74 15.76 31.50
N SER A 760 41.92 16.21 31.09
CA SER A 760 42.33 16.12 29.67
C SER A 760 42.85 14.72 29.33
N ILE A 761 42.07 13.97 28.55
CA ILE A 761 42.44 12.62 28.10
C ILE A 761 43.74 12.59 27.28
N PRO A 762 43.96 13.49 26.29
CA PRO A 762 45.15 13.41 25.44
C PRO A 762 46.47 13.51 26.20
N LEU A 763 46.49 14.24 27.32
CA LEU A 763 47.68 14.39 28.15
C LEU A 763 48.06 13.09 28.88
N TRP A 764 47.06 12.33 29.35
CA TRP A 764 47.29 11.01 29.94
C TRP A 764 47.82 10.02 28.91
N VAL A 765 47.27 10.05 27.69
CA VAL A 765 47.70 9.20 26.57
C VAL A 765 49.14 9.52 26.15
N LEU A 766 49.48 10.80 25.96
CA LEU A 766 50.84 11.21 25.62
C LEU A 766 51.84 10.84 26.72
N GLY A 767 51.48 11.01 27.99
CA GLY A 767 52.30 10.56 29.12
C GLY A 767 52.53 9.05 29.11
N ALA A 768 51.49 8.25 28.86
CA ALA A 768 51.61 6.78 28.78
C ALA A 768 52.49 6.33 27.60
N ARG A 769 52.34 6.97 26.43
CA ARG A 769 53.16 6.71 25.23
C ARG A 769 54.62 7.09 25.45
N LEU A 770 54.92 8.17 26.19
CA LEU A 770 56.29 8.52 26.57
C LEU A 770 56.92 7.43 27.45
N GLU A 771 56.20 6.95 28.47
CA GLU A 771 56.68 5.86 29.33
C GLU A 771 56.94 4.58 28.54
N GLU A 772 56.05 4.25 27.59
CA GLU A 772 56.19 3.12 26.69
C GLU A 772 57.46 3.24 25.82
N LYS A 773 57.69 4.41 25.19
CA LYS A 773 58.91 4.68 24.41
C LYS A 773 60.19 4.59 25.26
N SER A 774 60.10 4.91 26.55
CA SER A 774 61.23 4.76 27.48
C SER A 774 61.44 3.31 27.98
N GLY A 775 60.61 2.35 27.53
CA GLY A 775 60.67 0.94 27.94
C GLY A 775 60.00 0.64 29.28
N ALA A 776 59.36 1.63 29.92
CA ALA A 776 58.74 1.50 31.24
C ALA A 776 57.24 1.14 31.16
N THR A 777 56.91 -0.01 30.57
CA THR A 777 55.52 -0.48 30.37
C THR A 777 54.71 -0.58 31.66
N ILE A 778 55.34 -0.96 32.78
CA ILE A 778 54.67 -1.03 34.09
C ILE A 778 54.20 0.35 34.55
N ARG A 779 55.02 1.39 34.33
CA ARG A 779 54.61 2.78 34.66
C ARG A 779 53.52 3.26 33.74
N ALA A 780 53.58 2.92 32.45
CA ALA A 780 52.53 3.24 31.48
C ALA A 780 51.17 2.65 31.92
N ARG A 781 51.15 1.38 32.35
CA ARG A 781 49.95 0.72 32.90
C ARG A 781 49.41 1.43 34.14
N GLY A 782 50.27 1.71 35.11
CA GLY A 782 49.88 2.41 36.34
C GLY A 782 49.40 3.84 36.07
N LEU A 783 49.92 4.49 35.03
CA LEU A 783 49.50 5.81 34.59
C LEU A 783 48.11 5.77 33.94
N MET A 784 47.85 4.78 33.08
CA MET A 784 46.52 4.58 32.48
C MET A 784 45.46 4.17 33.50
N GLU A 785 45.83 3.40 34.52
CA GLU A 785 44.93 3.08 35.63
C GLU A 785 44.55 4.33 36.43
N LYS A 786 45.53 5.19 36.75
CA LYS A 786 45.27 6.50 37.35
C LYS A 786 44.40 7.38 36.44
N ALA A 787 44.63 7.36 35.12
CA ALA A 787 43.82 8.11 34.17
C ALA A 787 42.36 7.64 34.15
N ARG A 788 42.11 6.32 34.19
CA ARG A 788 40.75 5.75 34.28
C ARG A 788 40.06 6.09 35.59
N LEU A 789 40.80 6.15 36.70
CA LEU A 789 40.23 6.62 37.99
C LEU A 789 39.85 8.10 37.92
N ALA A 790 40.67 8.93 37.27
CA ALA A 790 40.40 10.35 37.11
C ALA A 790 39.24 10.64 36.14
N ASN A 791 39.12 9.88 35.03
CA ASN A 791 38.08 10.02 34.02
C ASN A 791 37.42 8.67 33.69
N PRO A 792 36.48 8.17 34.53
CA PRO A 792 35.93 6.82 34.39
C PRO A 792 35.06 6.59 33.15
N LYS A 793 34.51 7.67 32.59
CA LYS A 793 33.48 7.63 31.53
C LYS A 793 34.01 7.77 30.11
N ASN A 794 35.32 7.87 29.90
CA ASN A 794 35.86 8.08 28.56
C ASN A 794 36.42 6.77 27.97
N ASP A 795 36.02 6.46 26.75
CA ASP A 795 36.33 5.26 25.97
C ASP A 795 37.74 5.25 25.37
N GLU A 796 38.26 6.42 24.96
CA GLU A 796 39.62 6.56 24.43
C GLU A 796 40.69 6.07 25.42
N LEU A 797 40.51 6.30 26.73
CA LEU A 797 41.42 5.79 27.77
C LEU A 797 41.41 4.26 27.86
N TRP A 798 40.25 3.63 27.65
CA TRP A 798 40.14 2.18 27.61
C TRP A 798 40.83 1.63 26.36
N LEU A 799 40.59 2.23 25.19
CA LEU A 799 41.21 1.85 23.93
C LEU A 799 42.74 1.95 24.00
N GLU A 800 43.29 3.05 24.51
CA GLU A 800 44.74 3.20 24.65
C GLU A 800 45.34 2.20 25.64
N SER A 801 44.63 1.86 26.72
CA SER A 801 45.11 0.84 27.65
C SER A 801 45.14 -0.56 27.03
N VAL A 802 44.18 -0.89 26.17
CA VAL A 802 44.20 -2.12 25.38
C VAL A 802 45.36 -2.08 24.38
N GLY A 803 45.56 -0.94 23.70
CA GLY A 803 46.65 -0.75 22.76
C GLY A 803 48.05 -0.91 23.38
N ILE A 804 48.26 -0.43 24.62
CA ILE A 804 49.52 -0.64 25.35
C ILE A 804 49.75 -2.12 25.63
N GLU A 805 48.71 -2.88 26.01
CA GLU A 805 48.87 -4.32 26.27
C GLU A 805 49.11 -5.13 25.00
N GLU A 806 48.49 -4.77 23.88
CA GLU A 806 48.76 -5.39 22.59
C GLU A 806 50.21 -5.14 22.15
N ARG A 807 50.70 -3.90 22.29
CA ARG A 807 52.09 -3.54 21.96
C ARG A 807 53.12 -4.19 22.90
N ALA A 808 52.75 -4.41 24.16
CA ALA A 808 53.57 -5.14 25.14
C ALA A 808 53.51 -6.68 24.98
N GLY A 809 52.72 -7.21 24.04
CA GLY A 809 52.58 -8.66 23.78
C GLY A 809 51.61 -9.40 24.70
N GLY A 810 50.84 -8.70 25.52
CA GLY A 810 49.91 -9.25 26.52
C GLY A 810 48.49 -9.45 26.02
N GLN A 811 48.26 -10.26 24.97
CA GLN A 811 46.94 -10.39 24.33
C GLN A 811 45.80 -10.84 25.27
N ALA A 812 46.09 -11.68 26.26
CA ALA A 812 45.09 -12.12 27.23
C ALA A 812 44.63 -10.95 28.14
N GLN A 813 45.55 -10.07 28.53
CA GLN A 813 45.25 -8.89 29.34
C GLN A 813 44.51 -7.84 28.52
N ALA A 814 44.89 -7.65 27.25
CA ALA A 814 44.19 -6.78 26.31
C ALA A 814 42.71 -7.19 26.13
N LYS A 815 42.44 -8.49 25.90
CA LYS A 815 41.07 -9.03 25.78
C LYS A 815 40.25 -8.82 27.05
N ASN A 816 40.85 -9.02 28.23
CA ASN A 816 40.20 -8.80 29.51
C ASN A 816 39.86 -7.31 29.73
N LEU A 817 40.75 -6.39 29.37
CA LEU A 817 40.51 -4.95 29.45
C LEU A 817 39.44 -4.50 28.46
N LEU A 818 39.44 -5.04 27.23
CA LEU A 818 38.42 -4.77 26.23
C LEU A 818 37.03 -5.24 26.68
N ALA A 819 36.94 -6.42 27.28
CA ALA A 819 35.68 -6.94 27.84
C ALA A 819 35.14 -6.05 28.97
N ARG A 820 36.03 -5.58 29.86
CA ARG A 820 35.67 -4.63 30.94
C ARG A 820 35.21 -3.28 30.38
N GLY A 821 35.91 -2.74 29.38
CA GLY A 821 35.53 -1.50 28.71
C GLY A 821 34.14 -1.60 28.09
N LYS A 822 33.88 -2.65 27.28
CA LYS A 822 32.58 -2.88 26.65
C LYS A 822 31.43 -2.99 27.66
N PHE A 823 31.65 -3.71 28.76
CA PHE A 823 30.63 -3.87 29.81
C PHE A 823 30.20 -2.54 30.42
N LEU A 824 31.15 -1.65 30.72
CA LEU A 824 30.87 -0.35 31.32
C LEU A 824 30.08 0.58 30.39
N PHE A 825 30.40 0.61 29.09
CA PHE A 825 29.71 1.48 28.12
C PHE A 825 28.35 0.93 27.68
N SER A 826 28.20 -0.40 27.60
CA SER A 826 26.92 -1.04 27.27
C SER A 826 25.84 -0.77 28.33
N LEU A 827 26.21 -0.62 29.60
CA LEU A 827 25.26 -0.31 30.68
C LEU A 827 24.75 1.13 30.63
N HIS A 828 25.53 2.07 30.10
CA HIS A 828 25.12 3.48 29.99
C HIS A 828 24.15 3.74 28.82
N PHE A 829 24.28 3.02 27.70
CA PHE A 829 23.35 3.13 26.56
C PHE A 829 21.95 2.56 26.85
N SER A 830 21.81 1.73 27.88
CA SER A 830 20.50 1.19 28.31
C SER A 830 19.74 2.12 29.26
N SER A 831 20.35 3.22 29.71
CA SER A 831 19.80 4.12 30.75
C SER A 831 19.71 5.59 30.32
N GLY A 832 19.83 5.88 29.02
CA GLY A 832 19.74 7.23 28.44
C GLY A 832 18.56 7.39 27.52
#